data_AF-A0A257W322-F1
#
_entry.id   AF-A0A257W322-F1
#
_cell.length_a   1.000
_cell.length_b   1.000
_cell.length_c   1.000
_cell.angle_alpha   90.00
_cell.angle_beta   90.00
_cell.angle_gamma   90.00
#
_symmetry.space_group_name_H-M   'P 1'
#
loop_
_entity.id
_entity.type
_entity.pdbx_description
1 polymer ?
#
loop_
_entity_poly.entity_id
_entity_poly.type
_entity_poly.pdbx_seq_one_letter_code
_entity_poly.pdbx_strand_id
1 'polypeptide(L)'
;MTNHLKSSLLAATAMLAAGSAQAQVVFPASDLHGTGASSVQDIFPREANCVGPTQFAANATTGAITASNSFTQNADGTVSARRLPDGTFNGAIPFDCGADNIQPSLTVRYLGVGSGSGRAQFIAENFQTVYTAAAPSPTIFGSTVKDITDASGNVTTPGWAHTHFALSDSPLKSTERDAFNARAGVGKIIQFPLYVLPVSVAYSPIYASNTATGFTYQFNIAVPATDSGVATGGLRLSKVAYCGIFNGTIVNWNDNKIAATNYAVIDKKTKKPVIVPLYDPNRDSASRWATEGAPIRLVGRLDKSGTTDIFTRHLAAACGTVGNKFVQAAESLPFDSTSAIDLTAFRPDTNYKPAVAASNFAGTTQSLNGVVYQNTTNGFVVGTGGAADAISTTPGTAINGTGLFTVAAGSGNVRDAIATISVPNATVNVGALKFNGKIGYISADNVLPAATTGGLHSAALETGASVNLTADATFPTGFKVAGKKPVFSMPTALNATAAFGKTILAPEADAKGNYKADKTLTVSRGNALDWYNVLYAGGIKDHLNNPTLGYPMTGTTQLITGTCFASAADRNALTTLVLSILGKNTKTKTGSDVSANLFTGLASPEAGIRAQAGIAPLPLGWRTAIANTFFGFDKKTLPLQLFIQNGMATSADLPTAGVAIHKAGSEKKQSVKTIIGYTAGGPNPTVTYSTIAGKPPVTTITTARTGCVNGQGL
;
A
#
# COMPACT_ATOMS: atom_id res chain seq x y z
N MET A 1 -39.55 -24.59 34.02
CA MET A 1 -38.78 -24.39 32.77
C MET A 1 -38.00 -25.66 32.49
N THR A 2 -38.23 -26.31 31.36
CA THR A 2 -37.62 -27.60 31.02
C THR A 2 -36.17 -27.44 30.57
N ASN A 3 -35.31 -28.41 30.92
CA ASN A 3 -33.87 -28.39 30.66
C ASN A 3 -33.52 -28.18 29.18
N HIS A 4 -34.40 -28.56 28.25
CA HIS A 4 -34.22 -28.29 26.82
C HIS A 4 -34.19 -26.79 26.47
N LEU A 5 -34.99 -25.93 27.14
CA LEU A 5 -35.01 -24.50 26.83
C LEU A 5 -33.74 -23.78 27.32
N LYS A 6 -33.14 -24.26 28.43
CA LYS A 6 -31.85 -23.73 28.92
C LYS A 6 -30.70 -24.13 27.98
N SER A 7 -30.69 -25.35 27.46
CA SER A 7 -29.67 -25.81 26.51
C SER A 7 -29.76 -25.10 25.16
N SER A 8 -30.97 -24.83 24.65
CA SER A 8 -31.17 -24.10 23.39
C SER A 8 -30.84 -22.60 23.51
N LEU A 9 -31.13 -21.99 24.67
CA LEU A 9 -30.83 -20.58 24.90
C LEU A 9 -29.34 -20.35 25.18
N LEU A 10 -28.65 -21.29 25.86
CA LEU A 10 -27.19 -21.28 26.00
C LEU A 10 -26.48 -21.52 24.65
N ALA A 11 -27.01 -22.38 23.77
CA ALA A 11 -26.42 -22.60 22.44
C ALA A 11 -26.57 -21.38 21.50
N ALA A 12 -27.68 -20.64 21.59
CA ALA A 12 -27.92 -19.45 20.78
C ALA A 12 -27.21 -18.18 21.30
N THR A 13 -26.94 -18.08 22.61
CA THR A 13 -26.14 -16.99 23.17
C THR A 13 -24.63 -17.26 23.14
N ALA A 14 -24.20 -18.53 23.08
CA ALA A 14 -22.80 -18.90 22.85
C ALA A 14 -22.30 -18.54 21.43
N MET A 15 -23.19 -18.44 20.43
CA MET A 15 -22.81 -18.06 19.05
C MET A 15 -22.68 -16.55 18.83
N LEU A 16 -23.16 -15.69 19.73
CA LEU A 16 -23.22 -14.23 19.51
C LEU A 16 -22.44 -13.39 20.53
N ALA A 17 -21.83 -14.01 21.55
CA ALA A 17 -21.08 -13.27 22.59
C ALA A 17 -19.73 -13.88 22.99
N ALA A 18 -19.28 -14.96 22.37
CA ALA A 18 -17.97 -15.54 22.63
C ALA A 18 -17.06 -15.37 21.41
N GLY A 19 -15.92 -14.69 21.59
CA GLY A 19 -14.75 -14.81 20.71
C GLY A 19 -14.10 -16.20 20.83
N SER A 20 -14.90 -17.27 20.82
CA SER A 20 -14.41 -18.65 20.79
C SER A 20 -13.90 -18.92 19.40
N ALA A 21 -12.60 -19.19 19.31
CA ALA A 21 -11.90 -19.68 18.13
C ALA A 21 -12.73 -20.73 17.37
N GLN A 22 -13.45 -20.30 16.33
CA GLN A 22 -14.16 -21.20 15.44
C GLN A 22 -13.10 -22.00 14.68
N ALA A 23 -13.16 -23.32 14.74
CA ALA A 23 -12.42 -24.16 13.81
C ALA A 23 -12.80 -23.71 12.38
N GLN A 24 -11.78 -23.40 11.57
CA GLN A 24 -12.01 -22.76 10.28
C GLN A 24 -12.78 -23.70 9.34
N VAL A 25 -13.90 -23.23 8.78
CA VAL A 25 -14.70 -24.01 7.83
C VAL A 25 -13.83 -24.36 6.63
N VAL A 26 -13.67 -25.65 6.36
CA VAL A 26 -12.97 -26.13 5.16
C VAL A 26 -13.84 -25.78 3.95
N PHE A 27 -13.35 -24.89 3.08
CA PHE A 27 -13.98 -24.59 1.79
C PHE A 27 -13.22 -25.26 0.64
N PRO A 28 -13.86 -25.47 -0.52
CA PRO A 28 -13.22 -26.03 -1.71
C PRO A 28 -11.96 -25.24 -2.10
N ALA A 29 -11.06 -25.87 -2.86
CA ALA A 29 -9.91 -25.17 -3.41
C ALA A 29 -10.35 -23.92 -4.18
N SER A 30 -9.65 -22.81 -3.97
CA SER A 30 -9.95 -21.51 -4.57
C SER A 30 -8.64 -20.85 -5.00
N ASP A 31 -8.68 -20.12 -6.12
CA ASP A 31 -7.55 -19.39 -6.67
C ASP A 31 -7.94 -17.91 -6.81
N LEU A 32 -7.50 -17.09 -5.85
CA LEU A 32 -7.77 -15.66 -5.85
C LEU A 32 -6.73 -14.92 -6.68
N HIS A 33 -7.22 -14.06 -7.55
CA HIS A 33 -6.40 -13.20 -8.41
C HIS A 33 -6.59 -11.74 -8.03
N GLY A 34 -5.48 -11.05 -7.75
CA GLY A 34 -5.46 -9.63 -7.44
C GLY A 34 -4.47 -8.84 -8.28
N THR A 35 -4.71 -7.54 -8.38
CA THR A 35 -3.87 -6.62 -9.17
C THR A 35 -3.73 -5.25 -8.48
N GLY A 36 -2.67 -4.50 -8.79
CA GLY A 36 -2.58 -3.08 -8.47
C GLY A 36 -1.29 -2.63 -7.82
N ALA A 37 -1.38 -2.04 -6.63
CA ALA A 37 -0.29 -1.33 -5.96
C ALA A 37 1.02 -2.16 -5.90
N SER A 38 2.06 -1.64 -6.55
CA SER A 38 3.41 -2.22 -6.46
C SER A 38 4.16 -1.84 -5.18
N SER A 39 3.58 -0.97 -4.35
CA SER A 39 4.08 -0.61 -3.01
C SER A 39 4.00 -1.74 -1.99
N VAL A 40 3.17 -2.76 -2.25
CA VAL A 40 2.96 -3.91 -1.38
C VAL A 40 3.24 -5.23 -2.10
N GLN A 41 3.88 -5.17 -3.27
CA GLN A 41 4.11 -6.34 -4.11
C GLN A 41 5.04 -7.37 -3.46
N ASP A 42 5.86 -6.97 -2.50
CA ASP A 42 6.72 -7.90 -1.76
C ASP A 42 6.02 -8.39 -0.48
N ILE A 43 5.34 -7.50 0.25
CA ILE A 43 4.71 -7.86 1.52
C ILE A 43 3.39 -8.63 1.36
N PHE A 44 2.51 -8.24 0.44
CA PHE A 44 1.19 -8.86 0.31
C PHE A 44 1.32 -10.34 -0.06
N PRO A 45 2.18 -10.72 -1.03
CA PRO A 45 2.34 -12.13 -1.33
C PRO A 45 3.00 -12.93 -0.21
N ARG A 46 3.89 -12.33 0.59
CA ARG A 46 4.42 -12.97 1.81
C ARG A 46 3.31 -13.28 2.81
N GLU A 47 2.41 -12.34 3.05
CA GLU A 47 1.26 -12.58 3.92
C GLU A 47 0.31 -13.63 3.34
N ALA A 48 0.04 -13.55 2.03
CA ALA A 48 -0.80 -14.51 1.35
C ALA A 48 -0.23 -15.92 1.42
N ASN A 49 1.11 -16.09 1.34
CA ASN A 49 1.78 -17.39 1.49
C ASN A 49 1.59 -18.00 2.88
N CYS A 50 1.55 -17.19 3.93
CA CYS A 50 1.18 -17.67 5.26
C CYS A 50 -0.27 -18.14 5.31
N VAL A 51 -1.17 -17.50 4.55
CA VAL A 51 -2.58 -17.91 4.53
C VAL A 51 -2.78 -19.17 3.71
N GLY A 52 -2.15 -19.33 2.56
CA GLY A 52 -2.31 -20.47 1.67
C GLY A 52 -1.12 -20.58 0.71
N PRO A 53 -0.87 -21.74 0.08
CA PRO A 53 0.26 -21.89 -0.83
C PRO A 53 0.14 -20.87 -1.97
N THR A 54 1.14 -20.00 -2.09
CA THR A 54 1.21 -19.08 -3.23
C THR A 54 1.93 -19.75 -4.40
N GLN A 55 1.32 -19.75 -5.57
CA GLN A 55 2.01 -20.05 -6.82
C GLN A 55 2.38 -18.73 -7.49
N PHE A 56 3.65 -18.33 -7.35
CA PHE A 56 4.23 -17.30 -8.20
C PHE A 56 4.53 -17.89 -9.58
N ALA A 57 4.26 -17.14 -10.64
CA ALA A 57 4.70 -17.50 -11.98
C ALA A 57 6.23 -17.59 -11.99
N ALA A 58 6.78 -18.76 -12.32
CA ALA A 58 8.21 -19.01 -12.33
C ALA A 58 8.91 -18.22 -13.44
N ASN A 59 10.07 -17.62 -13.14
CA ASN A 59 10.99 -17.14 -14.18
C ASN A 59 11.84 -18.32 -14.68
N ALA A 60 11.45 -18.93 -15.79
CA ALA A 60 12.06 -20.15 -16.33
C ALA A 60 13.50 -19.99 -16.88
N THR A 61 14.15 -18.83 -16.77
CA THR A 61 15.45 -18.58 -17.45
C THR A 61 16.68 -18.70 -16.56
N THR A 62 16.53 -18.73 -15.23
CA THR A 62 17.67 -18.77 -14.30
C THR A 62 17.80 -20.08 -13.52
N GLY A 63 16.87 -21.04 -13.68
CA GLY A 63 16.87 -22.28 -12.87
C GLY A 63 16.75 -22.04 -11.36
N ALA A 64 16.58 -20.79 -10.93
CA ALA A 64 16.39 -20.37 -9.57
C ALA A 64 14.95 -19.88 -9.45
N ILE A 65 14.11 -20.73 -8.86
CA ILE A 65 12.92 -20.28 -8.16
C ILE A 65 13.44 -19.42 -7.00
N THR A 66 13.68 -18.13 -7.23
CA THR A 66 13.52 -17.22 -6.10
C THR A 66 12.03 -16.93 -6.05
N ALA A 67 11.28 -17.84 -5.42
CA ALA A 67 10.15 -17.38 -4.66
C ALA A 67 10.65 -16.14 -3.92
N SER A 68 10.02 -14.98 -4.04
CA SER A 68 10.37 -13.85 -3.18
C SER A 68 9.98 -14.11 -1.71
N ASN A 69 9.86 -15.39 -1.33
CA ASN A 69 10.36 -15.94 -0.07
C ASN A 69 11.90 -15.81 0.03
N SER A 70 12.51 -14.69 -0.33
CA SER A 70 13.89 -14.39 0.11
C SER A 70 13.86 -14.03 1.60
N PHE A 71 13.41 -14.98 2.42
CA PHE A 71 14.25 -15.40 3.52
C PHE A 71 15.57 -15.83 2.90
N THR A 72 16.66 -15.17 3.31
CA THR A 72 17.99 -15.57 2.91
C THR A 72 18.11 -17.06 3.22
N GLN A 73 18.21 -17.87 2.16
CA GLN A 73 18.64 -19.24 2.32
C GLN A 73 20.09 -19.12 2.79
N ASN A 74 20.37 -19.55 4.02
CA ASN A 74 21.75 -19.63 4.47
C ASN A 74 22.49 -20.56 3.50
N ALA A 75 23.82 -20.44 3.42
CA ALA A 75 24.65 -21.31 2.57
C ALA A 75 24.51 -22.82 2.91
N ASP A 76 23.82 -23.16 4.01
CA ASP A 76 23.50 -24.51 4.46
C ASP A 76 22.12 -25.05 3.99
N GLY A 77 21.35 -24.29 3.20
CA GLY A 77 20.06 -24.73 2.67
C GLY A 77 18.87 -24.57 3.62
N THR A 78 19.04 -23.97 4.80
CA THR A 78 17.92 -23.65 5.71
C THR A 78 17.22 -22.35 5.31
N VAL A 79 15.87 -22.39 5.22
CA VAL A 79 15.02 -21.20 5.07
C VAL A 79 14.72 -20.68 6.47
N SER A 80 15.57 -19.78 6.99
CA SER A 80 15.28 -19.12 8.26
C SER A 80 14.41 -17.89 8.00
N ALA A 81 13.22 -17.83 8.60
CA ALA A 81 12.57 -16.57 8.92
C ALA A 81 13.66 -15.64 9.47
N ARG A 82 13.92 -14.50 8.81
CA ARG A 82 15.10 -13.65 9.06
C ARG A 82 15.35 -13.55 10.56
N ARG A 83 16.37 -14.24 11.06
CA ARG A 83 16.84 -14.05 12.44
C ARG A 83 17.08 -12.54 12.57
N LEU A 84 16.42 -11.90 13.52
CA LEU A 84 16.93 -10.64 14.06
C LEU A 84 18.41 -10.87 14.39
N PRO A 85 19.33 -9.93 14.11
CA PRO A 85 20.77 -10.13 14.31
C PRO A 85 21.21 -10.48 15.74
N ASP A 86 20.29 -10.48 16.71
CA ASP A 86 20.53 -10.92 18.09
C ASP A 86 20.22 -12.40 18.35
N GLY A 87 19.81 -13.17 17.33
CA GLY A 87 19.80 -14.64 17.39
C GLY A 87 18.93 -15.25 18.51
N THR A 88 18.00 -14.49 19.09
CA THR A 88 17.18 -14.94 20.22
C THR A 88 15.69 -14.69 19.97
N PHE A 89 15.12 -15.45 19.04
CA PHE A 89 13.76 -15.96 19.29
C PHE A 89 13.90 -17.09 20.32
N ASN A 90 13.87 -16.74 21.60
CA ASN A 90 13.88 -17.72 22.69
C ASN A 90 12.44 -18.16 22.96
N GLY A 91 11.87 -18.88 22.00
CA GLY A 91 10.52 -19.43 22.03
C GLY A 91 10.29 -20.23 20.75
N ALA A 92 9.68 -21.42 20.86
CA ALA A 92 9.35 -22.28 19.72
C ALA A 92 8.72 -21.45 18.58
N ILE A 93 9.19 -21.60 17.34
CA ILE A 93 8.69 -20.87 16.17
C ILE A 93 7.19 -21.16 16.06
N PRO A 94 6.28 -20.22 16.35
CA PRO A 94 4.86 -20.56 16.50
C PRO A 94 4.15 -20.87 15.16
N PHE A 95 4.74 -20.48 14.02
CA PHE A 95 4.18 -20.69 12.68
C PHE A 95 5.24 -20.36 11.61
N ASP A 96 5.64 -21.31 10.75
CA ASP A 96 6.59 -21.08 9.65
C ASP A 96 5.85 -20.98 8.32
N CYS A 97 5.70 -19.78 7.76
CA CYS A 97 4.97 -19.61 6.49
C CYS A 97 5.63 -20.29 5.27
N GLY A 98 6.85 -20.81 5.38
CA GLY A 98 7.48 -21.64 4.35
C GLY A 98 6.99 -23.10 4.37
N ALA A 99 6.56 -23.59 5.53
CA ALA A 99 6.14 -24.98 5.74
C ALA A 99 4.66 -25.13 6.11
N ASP A 100 4.10 -24.10 6.76
CA ASP A 100 2.75 -24.04 7.29
C ASP A 100 1.90 -23.05 6.50
N ASN A 101 0.62 -23.40 6.29
CA ASN A 101 -0.38 -22.48 5.78
C ASN A 101 -1.64 -22.51 6.65
N ILE A 102 -2.26 -21.36 6.87
CA ILE A 102 -3.51 -21.25 7.63
C ILE A 102 -4.62 -22.04 6.94
N GLN A 103 -4.68 -21.95 5.61
CA GLN A 103 -5.59 -22.60 4.67
C GLN A 103 -4.84 -23.09 3.42
N PRO A 104 -4.35 -24.35 3.44
CA PRO A 104 -3.63 -24.93 2.31
C PRO A 104 -4.44 -25.03 0.99
N SER A 105 -5.77 -24.93 1.04
CA SER A 105 -6.64 -24.98 -0.14
C SER A 105 -6.84 -23.62 -0.81
N LEU A 106 -6.27 -22.55 -0.26
CA LEU A 106 -6.33 -21.21 -0.83
C LEU A 106 -5.05 -20.91 -1.61
N THR A 107 -5.16 -20.70 -2.92
CA THR A 107 -4.10 -20.08 -3.71
C THR A 107 -4.40 -18.61 -3.89
N VAL A 108 -3.39 -17.75 -3.74
CA VAL A 108 -3.51 -16.32 -4.01
C VAL A 108 -2.41 -15.92 -4.99
N ARG A 109 -2.80 -15.15 -5.99
CA ARG A 109 -1.91 -14.58 -7.01
C ARG A 109 -2.11 -13.08 -7.07
N TYR A 110 -1.01 -12.34 -7.18
CA TYR A 110 -1.05 -10.88 -7.16
C TYR A 110 -0.09 -10.28 -8.19
N LEU A 111 -0.55 -9.27 -8.92
CA LEU A 111 0.26 -8.53 -9.90
C LEU A 111 0.39 -7.05 -9.52
N GLY A 112 1.62 -6.62 -9.23
CA GLY A 112 1.93 -5.24 -8.88
C GLY A 112 1.98 -4.27 -10.07
N VAL A 113 0.90 -4.04 -10.79
CA VAL A 113 0.92 -3.21 -12.02
C VAL A 113 0.88 -1.68 -11.78
N GLY A 114 0.84 -1.23 -10.53
CA GLY A 114 0.54 0.15 -10.15
C GLY A 114 -0.94 0.34 -9.82
N SER A 115 -1.25 1.23 -8.87
CA SER A 115 -2.61 1.38 -8.33
C SER A 115 -3.65 1.75 -9.39
N GLY A 116 -3.35 2.71 -10.27
CA GLY A 116 -4.29 3.13 -11.31
C GLY A 116 -4.58 2.04 -12.33
N SER A 117 -3.55 1.32 -12.79
CA SER A 117 -3.71 0.21 -13.73
C SER A 117 -4.44 -0.98 -13.09
N GLY A 118 -4.18 -1.29 -11.80
CA GLY A 118 -4.90 -2.34 -11.09
C GLY A 118 -6.38 -2.02 -10.88
N ARG A 119 -6.72 -0.78 -10.49
CA ARG A 119 -8.12 -0.35 -10.41
C ARG A 119 -8.80 -0.45 -11.78
N ALA A 120 -8.15 0.03 -12.84
CA ALA A 120 -8.70 -0.05 -14.19
C ALA A 120 -8.99 -1.49 -14.63
N GLN A 121 -8.05 -2.42 -14.39
CA GLN A 121 -8.23 -3.85 -14.68
C GLN A 121 -9.39 -4.45 -13.89
N PHE A 122 -9.45 -4.18 -12.58
CA PHE A 122 -10.51 -4.70 -11.71
C PHE A 122 -11.90 -4.17 -12.09
N ILE A 123 -12.00 -2.87 -12.41
CA ILE A 123 -13.28 -2.24 -12.76
C ILE A 123 -13.77 -2.70 -14.13
N ALA A 124 -12.86 -2.81 -15.11
CA ALA A 124 -13.20 -3.22 -16.47
C ALA A 124 -13.45 -4.72 -16.62
N GLU A 125 -13.04 -5.54 -15.65
CA GLU A 125 -13.11 -7.01 -15.71
C GLU A 125 -12.41 -7.64 -16.92
N ASN A 126 -11.53 -6.88 -17.55
CA ASN A 126 -10.94 -7.21 -18.83
C ASN A 126 -9.43 -7.29 -18.69
N PHE A 127 -8.98 -8.37 -18.06
CA PHE A 127 -7.56 -8.63 -17.87
C PHE A 127 -6.84 -8.81 -19.22
N GLN A 128 -7.49 -9.43 -20.22
CA GLN A 128 -6.85 -9.72 -21.51
C GLN A 128 -6.57 -8.49 -22.39
N THR A 129 -7.50 -7.54 -22.54
CA THR A 129 -7.28 -6.41 -23.49
C THR A 129 -6.19 -5.44 -23.07
N VAL A 130 -5.94 -5.29 -21.76
CA VAL A 130 -4.86 -4.43 -21.25
C VAL A 130 -3.48 -5.07 -21.51
N TYR A 131 -3.41 -6.40 -21.64
CA TYR A 131 -2.17 -7.12 -21.93
C TYR A 131 -1.93 -7.40 -23.42
N THR A 132 -2.99 -7.49 -24.25
CA THR A 132 -2.88 -7.83 -25.69
C THR A 132 -2.87 -6.65 -26.64
N ALA A 133 -3.29 -5.45 -26.21
CA ALA A 133 -3.35 -4.28 -27.08
C ALA A 133 -1.96 -3.67 -27.32
N ALA A 134 -1.20 -4.23 -28.28
CA ALA A 134 -0.16 -3.60 -29.12
C ALA A 134 0.89 -2.67 -28.44
N ALA A 135 1.05 -2.69 -27.13
CA ALA A 135 2.24 -2.25 -26.46
C ALA A 135 3.32 -3.31 -26.77
N PRO A 136 4.56 -2.93 -27.14
CA PRO A 136 5.66 -3.89 -27.08
C PRO A 136 5.61 -4.49 -25.67
N SER A 137 5.28 -5.79 -25.60
CA SER A 137 4.95 -6.60 -24.42
C SER A 137 5.17 -5.83 -23.13
N PRO A 138 4.13 -5.46 -22.35
CA PRO A 138 4.31 -4.62 -21.18
C PRO A 138 5.29 -5.35 -20.26
N THR A 139 6.53 -4.88 -20.32
CA THR A 139 7.68 -5.36 -19.56
C THR A 139 7.53 -4.75 -18.18
N ILE A 140 6.40 -5.10 -17.57
CA ILE A 140 6.08 -4.84 -16.19
C ILE A 140 7.04 -5.75 -15.45
N PHE A 141 8.20 -5.16 -15.08
CA PHE A 141 9.29 -5.72 -14.26
C PHE A 141 10.55 -6.30 -14.93
N GLY A 142 10.85 -6.01 -16.20
CA GLY A 142 12.19 -6.31 -16.75
C GLY A 142 12.53 -7.78 -16.97
N SER A 143 11.72 -8.70 -16.50
CA SER A 143 11.31 -9.78 -17.38
C SER A 143 10.20 -9.21 -18.27
N THR A 144 10.00 -9.75 -19.46
CA THR A 144 8.65 -9.93 -19.99
C THR A 144 7.75 -10.29 -18.78
N VAL A 145 6.45 -10.01 -18.77
CA VAL A 145 5.62 -11.04 -18.10
C VAL A 145 5.95 -12.27 -18.94
N LYS A 146 6.96 -13.05 -18.52
CA LYS A 146 7.21 -14.37 -19.02
C LYS A 146 5.99 -15.00 -18.40
N ASP A 147 4.97 -15.00 -19.23
CA ASP A 147 3.85 -15.89 -19.23
C ASP A 147 4.05 -16.98 -18.21
N ILE A 148 2.99 -17.28 -17.46
CA ILE A 148 2.99 -18.44 -16.59
C ILE A 148 3.40 -19.61 -17.47
N THR A 149 4.68 -19.97 -17.41
CA THR A 149 5.19 -21.04 -18.24
C THR A 149 4.69 -22.28 -17.53
N ASP A 150 3.91 -23.08 -18.26
CA ASP A 150 3.61 -24.42 -17.78
C ASP A 150 4.94 -25.18 -17.52
N ALA A 151 4.86 -26.35 -16.91
CA ALA A 151 6.04 -27.19 -16.68
C ALA A 151 6.79 -27.55 -17.99
N SER A 152 6.20 -27.28 -19.16
CA SER A 152 6.75 -27.51 -20.49
C SER A 152 7.41 -26.26 -21.11
N GLY A 153 7.43 -25.12 -20.40
CA GLY A 153 8.05 -23.90 -20.89
C GLY A 153 7.21 -23.13 -21.92
N ASN A 154 5.93 -23.47 -22.08
CA ASN A 154 5.04 -22.73 -22.97
C ASN A 154 4.51 -21.47 -22.31
N VAL A 155 4.71 -20.36 -23.01
CA VAL A 155 4.27 -19.01 -22.69
C VAL A 155 2.73 -18.98 -22.76
N THR A 156 2.06 -19.17 -21.60
CA THR A 156 0.64 -18.86 -21.42
C THR A 156 0.46 -17.49 -20.75
N THR A 157 -0.18 -16.54 -21.43
CA THR A 157 -0.73 -15.34 -20.77
C THR A 157 -1.54 -15.81 -19.57
N PRO A 158 -1.47 -15.18 -18.38
CA PRO A 158 -2.33 -15.58 -17.27
C PRO A 158 -3.76 -15.59 -17.79
N GLY A 159 -4.36 -16.78 -17.90
CA GLY A 159 -5.71 -16.98 -18.41
C GLY A 159 -6.77 -16.48 -17.42
N TRP A 160 -6.44 -15.43 -16.66
CA TRP A 160 -7.32 -14.83 -15.67
C TRP A 160 -8.45 -14.18 -16.44
N ALA A 161 -9.61 -14.84 -16.44
CA ALA A 161 -10.82 -14.24 -16.97
C ALA A 161 -11.17 -12.98 -16.16
N HIS A 162 -10.98 -13.02 -14.83
CA HIS A 162 -11.37 -11.96 -13.91
C HIS A 162 -10.36 -11.80 -12.75
N THR A 163 -10.33 -10.60 -12.17
CA THR A 163 -9.63 -10.33 -10.91
C THR A 163 -10.64 -10.16 -9.78
N HIS A 164 -10.38 -10.79 -8.64
CA HIS A 164 -11.28 -10.80 -7.48
C HIS A 164 -11.13 -9.56 -6.59
N PHE A 165 -9.96 -8.92 -6.62
CA PHE A 165 -9.70 -7.70 -5.86
C PHE A 165 -8.60 -6.86 -6.53
N ALA A 166 -8.55 -5.59 -6.16
CA ALA A 166 -7.42 -4.71 -6.43
C ALA A 166 -6.85 -4.15 -5.13
N LEU A 167 -5.54 -3.92 -5.10
CA LEU A 167 -4.91 -3.12 -4.05
C LEU A 167 -4.50 -1.76 -4.62
N SER A 168 -4.72 -0.68 -3.88
CA SER A 168 -4.51 0.68 -4.37
C SER A 168 -4.08 1.63 -3.25
N ASP A 169 -2.97 2.36 -3.40
CA ASP A 169 -2.60 3.38 -2.40
C ASP A 169 -3.28 4.74 -2.68
N SER A 170 -3.88 4.88 -3.86
CA SER A 170 -4.70 6.01 -4.28
C SER A 170 -6.19 5.68 -4.17
N PRO A 171 -7.06 6.69 -4.04
CA PRO A 171 -8.49 6.47 -3.87
C PRO A 171 -9.14 5.94 -5.15
N LEU A 172 -10.19 5.14 -4.96
CA LEU A 172 -11.24 4.96 -5.95
C LEU A 172 -11.85 6.32 -6.33
N LYS A 173 -12.04 6.57 -7.63
CA LYS A 173 -12.71 7.78 -8.13
C LYS A 173 -14.24 7.57 -8.11
N SER A 174 -15.01 8.66 -8.07
CA SER A 174 -16.47 8.58 -8.18
C SER A 174 -16.90 7.89 -9.48
N THR A 175 -16.29 8.25 -10.60
CA THR A 175 -16.53 7.64 -11.91
C THR A 175 -16.18 6.16 -11.94
N GLU A 176 -15.12 5.76 -11.26
CA GLU A 176 -14.69 4.35 -11.12
C GLU A 176 -15.71 3.54 -10.30
N ARG A 177 -16.19 4.10 -9.18
CA ARG A 177 -17.25 3.51 -8.35
C ARG A 177 -18.54 3.34 -9.14
N ASP A 178 -18.96 4.38 -9.84
CA ASP A 178 -20.23 4.41 -10.56
C ASP A 178 -20.19 3.43 -11.74
N ALA A 179 -19.05 3.34 -12.44
CA ALA A 179 -18.82 2.35 -13.50
C ALA A 179 -18.89 0.90 -12.98
N PHE A 180 -18.29 0.60 -11.82
CA PHE A 180 -18.38 -0.73 -11.22
C PHE A 180 -19.81 -1.07 -10.81
N ASN A 181 -20.47 -0.16 -10.09
CA ASN A 181 -21.82 -0.40 -9.56
C ASN A 181 -22.90 -0.50 -10.66
N ALA A 182 -22.62 0.01 -11.86
CA ALA A 182 -23.50 -0.14 -13.02
C ALA A 182 -23.49 -1.56 -13.61
N ARG A 183 -22.52 -2.40 -13.24
CA ARG A 183 -22.41 -3.78 -13.74
C ARG A 183 -23.44 -4.68 -13.06
N ALA A 184 -24.07 -5.55 -13.83
CA ALA A 184 -25.03 -6.51 -13.30
C ALA A 184 -24.33 -7.61 -12.48
N GLY A 185 -24.90 -7.97 -11.34
CA GLY A 185 -24.50 -9.17 -10.56
C GLY A 185 -23.27 -9.02 -9.66
N VAL A 186 -22.51 -7.92 -9.72
CA VAL A 186 -21.25 -7.75 -8.96
C VAL A 186 -21.43 -7.10 -7.58
N GLY A 187 -22.66 -6.65 -7.30
CA GLY A 187 -22.99 -5.94 -6.07
C GLY A 187 -22.38 -4.55 -6.01
N LYS A 188 -22.22 -4.02 -4.79
CA LYS A 188 -21.57 -2.73 -4.57
C LYS A 188 -20.05 -2.92 -4.53
N ILE A 189 -19.32 -1.98 -5.11
CA ILE A 189 -17.88 -1.86 -4.83
C ILE A 189 -17.67 -1.42 -3.38
N ILE A 190 -16.69 -2.03 -2.72
CA ILE A 190 -16.22 -1.63 -1.40
C ILE A 190 -14.73 -1.31 -1.47
N GLN A 191 -14.31 -0.38 -0.61
CA GLN A 191 -12.92 0.02 -0.46
C GLN A 191 -12.65 0.23 1.02
N PHE A 192 -11.53 -0.30 1.52
CA PHE A 192 -11.06 -0.02 2.88
C PHE A 192 -9.54 -0.21 2.99
N PRO A 193 -8.86 0.46 3.92
CA PRO A 193 -7.42 0.30 4.08
C PRO A 193 -7.08 -1.09 4.62
N LEU A 194 -5.98 -1.67 4.18
CA LEU A 194 -5.38 -2.92 4.71
C LEU A 194 -4.04 -2.68 5.42
N TYR A 195 -3.26 -1.73 4.90
CA TYR A 195 -1.91 -1.41 5.35
C TYR A 195 -1.81 0.08 5.65
N VAL A 196 -0.99 0.43 6.64
CA VAL A 196 -0.47 1.78 6.82
C VAL A 196 0.94 1.82 6.24
N LEU A 197 1.11 2.59 5.17
CA LEU A 197 2.25 2.53 4.27
C LEU A 197 3.11 3.80 4.42
N PRO A 198 4.30 3.72 5.01
CA PRO A 198 5.29 4.78 4.89
C PRO A 198 5.95 4.73 3.50
N VAL A 199 6.00 5.88 2.83
CA VAL A 199 6.70 6.09 1.56
C VAL A 199 8.09 6.64 1.86
N SER A 200 9.08 5.76 1.92
CA SER A 200 10.47 6.12 2.15
C SER A 200 11.01 7.07 1.09
N VAL A 201 11.70 8.11 1.56
CA VAL A 201 12.67 8.87 0.76
C VAL A 201 13.97 8.06 0.70
N ALA A 202 14.08 7.25 -0.36
CA ALA A 202 15.17 6.30 -0.55
C ALA A 202 16.33 6.94 -1.31
N TYR A 203 17.56 6.62 -0.91
CA TYR A 203 18.77 7.08 -1.58
C TYR A 203 19.82 5.98 -1.66
N SER A 204 20.71 6.07 -2.65
CA SER A 204 21.88 5.19 -2.70
C SER A 204 22.91 5.66 -1.66
N PRO A 205 23.44 4.78 -0.81
CA PRO A 205 24.51 5.16 0.12
C PRO A 205 25.80 5.57 -0.62
N ILE A 206 25.95 5.17 -1.87
CA ILE A 206 27.10 5.49 -2.73
C ILE A 206 26.74 6.68 -3.62
N TYR A 207 27.40 7.83 -3.41
CA TYR A 207 27.16 9.04 -4.19
C TYR A 207 28.11 9.20 -5.38
N ALA A 208 29.17 8.41 -5.47
CA ALA A 208 30.03 8.36 -6.66
C ALA A 208 30.84 7.06 -6.75
N SER A 209 31.34 6.76 -7.93
CA SER A 209 32.37 5.74 -8.16
C SER A 209 33.47 6.29 -9.06
N ASN A 210 34.70 5.80 -8.90
CA ASN A 210 35.83 6.18 -9.74
C ASN A 210 36.15 5.01 -10.67
N THR A 211 36.01 5.20 -11.98
CA THR A 211 36.23 4.11 -12.94
C THR A 211 37.70 3.79 -13.18
N ALA A 212 38.62 4.70 -12.84
CA ALA A 212 40.05 4.44 -12.97
C ALA A 212 40.58 3.61 -11.80
N THR A 213 40.04 3.79 -10.60
CA THR A 213 40.51 3.10 -9.38
C THR A 213 39.58 1.99 -8.90
N GLY A 214 38.33 1.96 -9.36
CA GLY A 214 37.29 1.06 -8.87
C GLY A 214 36.71 1.46 -7.51
N PHE A 215 37.15 2.56 -6.89
CA PHE A 215 36.64 2.99 -5.59
C PHE A 215 35.20 3.51 -5.66
N THR A 216 34.44 3.28 -4.59
CA THR A 216 33.13 3.89 -4.36
C THR A 216 33.22 4.91 -3.23
N TYR A 217 32.38 5.92 -3.31
CA TYR A 217 32.33 7.06 -2.40
C TYR A 217 31.00 7.05 -1.68
N GLN A 218 31.02 6.99 -0.35
CA GLN A 218 29.82 6.81 0.45
C GLN A 218 29.45 8.06 1.23
N PHE A 219 28.16 8.31 1.39
CA PHE A 219 27.71 9.41 2.23
C PHE A 219 28.14 9.21 3.68
N ASN A 220 28.82 10.21 4.24
CA ASN A 220 29.21 10.23 5.64
C ASN A 220 28.03 10.72 6.52
N ILE A 221 27.18 9.78 6.92
CA ILE A 221 25.97 10.08 7.70
C ILE A 221 26.32 10.30 9.17
N ALA A 222 26.08 11.53 9.65
CA ALA A 222 26.43 11.97 11.01
C ALA A 222 25.74 11.17 12.13
N VAL A 223 24.48 10.77 11.88
CA VAL A 223 23.68 9.99 12.83
C VAL A 223 23.03 8.84 12.07
N PRO A 224 23.78 7.75 11.84
CA PRO A 224 23.26 6.60 11.13
C PRO A 224 22.09 5.99 11.92
N ALA A 225 21.06 5.58 11.20
CA ALA A 225 19.95 4.83 11.75
C ALA A 225 20.22 3.34 11.58
N THR A 226 19.86 2.58 12.61
CA THR A 226 19.86 1.12 12.58
C THR A 226 18.49 0.61 12.97
N ASP A 227 18.00 -0.39 12.26
CA ASP A 227 16.81 -1.13 12.63
C ASP A 227 17.17 -2.61 12.67
N SER A 228 16.90 -3.25 13.81
CA SER A 228 17.19 -4.65 14.03
C SER A 228 18.63 -4.99 13.64
N GLY A 229 19.61 -4.22 14.14
CA GLY A 229 21.04 -4.41 13.87
C GLY A 229 21.53 -4.07 12.44
N VAL A 230 20.64 -3.71 11.52
CA VAL A 230 20.99 -3.40 10.13
C VAL A 230 21.01 -1.90 9.93
N ALA A 231 22.03 -1.38 9.24
CA ALA A 231 22.08 0.02 8.86
C ALA A 231 20.97 0.34 7.86
N THR A 232 20.18 1.37 8.13
CA THR A 232 18.99 1.73 7.34
C THR A 232 19.06 3.13 6.74
N GLY A 233 20.20 3.81 6.87
CA GLY A 233 20.38 5.19 6.44
C GLY A 233 20.45 6.14 7.62
N GLY A 234 19.52 7.09 7.70
CA GLY A 234 19.51 8.12 8.74
C GLY A 234 19.98 9.49 8.28
N LEU A 235 20.16 9.69 6.96
CA LEU A 235 20.29 11.03 6.37
C LEU A 235 19.11 11.90 6.82
N ARG A 236 19.38 13.00 7.51
CA ARG A 236 18.32 13.87 8.05
C ARG A 236 17.94 14.94 7.04
N LEU A 237 16.66 14.99 6.67
CA LEU A 237 16.11 16.02 5.80
C LEU A 237 15.05 16.81 6.56
N SER A 238 15.28 18.12 6.74
CA SER A 238 14.22 19.03 7.17
C SER A 238 13.10 19.12 6.14
N LYS A 239 11.95 19.65 6.54
CA LYS A 239 10.87 19.98 5.61
C LYS A 239 11.34 20.87 4.48
N VAL A 240 12.13 21.89 4.81
CA VAL A 240 12.76 22.77 3.82
C VAL A 240 13.68 22.01 2.88
N ALA A 241 14.49 21.07 3.39
CA ALA A 241 15.41 20.30 2.57
C ALA A 241 14.69 19.35 1.61
N TYR A 242 13.78 18.48 2.08
CA TYR A 242 13.11 17.54 1.18
C TYR A 242 12.15 18.27 0.21
N CYS A 243 11.45 19.32 0.65
CA CYS A 243 10.64 20.13 -0.25
C CYS A 243 11.51 20.82 -1.30
N GLY A 244 12.68 21.33 -0.91
CA GLY A 244 13.61 21.97 -1.83
C GLY A 244 14.16 21.00 -2.87
N ILE A 245 14.52 19.80 -2.45
CA ILE A 245 15.00 18.70 -3.32
C ILE A 245 13.94 18.34 -4.36
N PHE A 246 12.73 18.01 -3.93
CA PHE A 246 11.69 17.52 -4.84
C PHE A 246 11.08 18.61 -5.71
N ASN A 247 11.12 19.88 -5.28
CA ASN A 247 10.78 21.02 -6.15
C ASN A 247 11.92 21.41 -7.11
N GLY A 248 13.12 20.85 -6.93
CA GLY A 248 14.30 21.14 -7.73
C GLY A 248 14.97 22.49 -7.43
N THR A 249 14.71 23.06 -6.26
CA THR A 249 15.42 24.26 -5.77
C THR A 249 16.69 23.93 -5.00
N ILE A 250 16.81 22.68 -4.53
CA ILE A 250 18.03 22.10 -3.99
C ILE A 250 18.48 21.01 -4.94
N VAL A 251 19.65 21.20 -5.54
CA VAL A 251 20.10 20.38 -6.66
C VAL A 251 21.43 19.67 -6.43
N ASN A 252 22.03 19.89 -5.26
CA ASN A 252 23.32 19.31 -4.90
C ASN A 252 23.31 18.90 -3.43
N TRP A 253 23.96 17.77 -3.13
CA TRP A 253 24.09 17.22 -1.78
C TRP A 253 24.93 18.08 -0.83
N ASN A 254 25.73 19.01 -1.37
CA ASN A 254 26.47 19.98 -0.56
C ASN A 254 25.66 21.25 -0.18
N ASP A 255 24.36 21.30 -0.49
CA ASP A 255 23.51 22.45 -0.13
C ASP A 255 23.47 22.68 1.39
N ASN A 256 23.60 23.94 1.79
CA ASN A 256 23.65 24.34 3.19
C ASN A 256 22.41 23.90 4.00
N LYS A 257 21.23 23.83 3.39
CA LYS A 257 20.00 23.37 4.06
C LYS A 257 20.02 21.88 4.38
N ILE A 258 20.72 21.08 3.56
CA ILE A 258 20.96 19.66 3.85
C ILE A 258 22.03 19.54 4.93
N ALA A 259 23.14 20.27 4.80
CA ALA A 259 24.21 20.24 5.80
C ALA A 259 23.70 20.63 7.20
N ALA A 260 22.79 21.61 7.28
CA ALA A 260 22.19 22.12 8.52
C ALA A 260 21.60 21.05 9.44
N THR A 261 21.01 20.00 8.87
CA THR A 261 20.32 18.95 9.61
C THR A 261 21.16 17.71 9.86
N ASN A 262 22.31 17.60 9.19
CA ASN A 262 23.23 16.47 9.27
C ASN A 262 24.41 16.76 10.20
N TYR A 263 24.09 17.19 11.42
CA TYR A 263 25.05 17.37 12.51
C TYR A 263 25.13 16.13 13.41
N ALA A 264 26.32 15.84 13.95
CA ALA A 264 26.51 14.72 14.88
C ALA A 264 25.96 15.07 16.27
N VAL A 265 26.36 16.22 16.80
CA VAL A 265 26.01 16.68 18.15
C VAL A 265 25.74 18.19 18.17
N ILE A 266 25.01 18.65 19.19
CA ILE A 266 24.94 20.09 19.51
C ILE A 266 25.96 20.34 20.62
N ASP A 267 26.92 21.20 20.35
CA ASP A 267 27.94 21.57 21.33
C ASP A 267 27.27 22.22 22.56
N LYS A 268 27.56 21.69 23.75
CA LYS A 268 26.86 22.08 24.98
C LYS A 268 27.14 23.53 25.40
N LYS A 269 28.31 24.08 25.04
CA LYS A 269 28.78 25.41 25.45
C LYS A 269 28.29 26.49 24.50
N THR A 270 28.47 26.27 23.21
CA THR A 270 28.10 27.21 22.15
C THR A 270 26.65 27.08 21.71
N LYS A 271 25.99 25.97 22.05
CA LYS A 271 24.65 25.58 21.56
C LYS A 271 24.58 25.49 20.02
N LYS A 272 25.73 25.30 19.37
CA LYS A 272 25.83 25.21 17.91
C LYS A 272 25.91 23.74 17.46
N PRO A 273 25.33 23.38 16.31
CA PRO A 273 25.50 22.05 15.73
C PRO A 273 26.94 21.85 15.23
N VAL A 274 27.52 20.69 15.52
CA VAL A 274 28.76 20.21 14.92
C VAL A 274 28.41 19.51 13.61
N ILE A 275 28.49 20.25 12.51
CA ILE A 275 28.17 19.77 11.16
C ILE A 275 29.18 18.71 10.75
N VAL A 276 28.68 17.55 10.31
CA VAL A 276 29.51 16.53 9.66
C VAL A 276 29.28 16.66 8.17
N PRO A 277 30.33 16.88 7.36
CA PRO A 277 30.16 16.97 5.93
C PRO A 277 29.76 15.60 5.37
N LEU A 278 28.89 15.60 4.36
CA LEU A 278 28.35 14.38 3.77
C LEU A 278 29.30 13.65 2.82
N TYR A 279 30.45 14.24 2.46
CA TYR A 279 31.46 13.56 1.64
C TYR A 279 32.16 12.43 2.38
N ASP A 280 32.69 11.47 1.64
CA ASP A 280 33.50 10.37 2.16
C ASP A 280 34.89 10.91 2.60
N PRO A 281 35.20 11.00 3.90
CA PRO A 281 36.45 11.61 4.35
C PRO A 281 37.70 10.79 3.99
N ASN A 282 37.55 9.52 3.60
CA ASN A 282 38.66 8.65 3.25
C ASN A 282 38.99 8.68 1.76
N ARG A 283 38.03 9.08 0.92
CA ARG A 283 38.14 8.99 -0.54
C ARG A 283 37.94 10.32 -1.25
N ASP A 284 37.37 11.30 -0.57
CA ASP A 284 37.04 12.61 -1.10
C ASP A 284 37.68 13.75 -0.27
N SER A 285 37.70 14.96 -0.83
CA SER A 285 38.29 16.13 -0.18
C SER A 285 37.24 17.20 0.11
N ALA A 286 37.43 17.93 1.21
CA ALA A 286 36.60 19.09 1.56
C ALA A 286 36.58 20.14 0.43
N SER A 287 37.73 20.37 -0.24
CA SER A 287 37.85 21.33 -1.32
C SER A 287 36.97 20.96 -2.52
N ARG A 288 37.03 19.69 -2.96
CA ARG A 288 36.19 19.20 -4.06
C ARG A 288 34.72 19.22 -3.67
N TRP A 289 34.37 18.74 -2.47
CA TRP A 289 32.99 18.73 -2.00
C TRP A 289 32.37 20.13 -1.90
N ALA A 290 33.12 21.12 -1.43
CA ALA A 290 32.64 22.50 -1.35
C ALA A 290 32.39 23.10 -2.74
N THR A 291 33.23 22.77 -3.73
CA THR A 291 33.16 23.31 -5.09
C THR A 291 32.10 22.61 -5.95
N GLU A 292 32.07 21.28 -5.90
CA GLU A 292 31.30 20.44 -6.83
C GLU A 292 30.19 19.64 -6.14
N GLY A 293 30.42 19.25 -4.87
CA GLY A 293 29.51 18.40 -4.11
C GLY A 293 29.22 17.06 -4.80
N ALA A 294 27.94 16.67 -4.79
CA ALA A 294 27.40 15.57 -5.59
C ALA A 294 26.02 16.00 -6.12
N PRO A 295 25.80 16.02 -7.44
CA PRO A 295 24.49 16.42 -7.99
C PRO A 295 23.37 15.48 -7.55
N ILE A 296 22.23 16.08 -7.19
CA ILE A 296 21.01 15.36 -6.86
C ILE A 296 20.31 14.94 -8.15
N ARG A 297 19.89 13.68 -8.18
CA ARG A 297 19.10 13.12 -9.28
C ARG A 297 17.84 12.49 -8.73
N LEU A 298 16.69 12.96 -9.19
CA LEU A 298 15.42 12.44 -8.71
C LEU A 298 15.03 11.17 -9.48
N VAL A 299 14.49 10.19 -8.78
CA VAL A 299 13.87 9.00 -9.36
C VAL A 299 12.42 8.93 -8.90
N GLY A 300 11.52 8.76 -9.87
CA GLY A 300 10.08 8.77 -9.64
C GLY A 300 9.35 7.72 -10.49
N ARG A 301 8.03 7.77 -10.46
CA ARG A 301 7.19 6.74 -11.07
C ARG A 301 6.70 7.14 -12.46
N LEU A 302 6.87 6.21 -13.40
CA LEU A 302 6.33 6.31 -14.76
C LEU A 302 4.83 5.96 -14.78
N ASP A 303 4.33 5.16 -13.86
CA ASP A 303 2.94 4.62 -13.85
C ASP A 303 2.00 5.50 -13.05
N LYS A 304 0.69 5.30 -13.27
CA LYS A 304 -0.36 5.73 -12.35
C LYS A 304 -0.19 5.00 -11.00
N SER A 305 0.53 5.64 -10.11
CA SER A 305 1.01 5.05 -8.86
C SER A 305 0.34 5.67 -7.65
N GLY A 306 -0.21 4.83 -6.77
CA GLY A 306 -0.69 5.28 -5.47
C GLY A 306 0.46 5.75 -4.55
N THR A 307 1.67 5.21 -4.72
CA THR A 307 2.86 5.72 -4.02
C THR A 307 3.14 7.18 -4.40
N THR A 308 2.95 7.53 -5.69
CA THR A 308 2.99 8.93 -6.14
C THR A 308 1.86 9.75 -5.55
N ASP A 309 0.64 9.20 -5.40
CA ASP A 309 -0.46 9.90 -4.73
C ASP A 309 -0.08 10.28 -3.29
N ILE A 310 0.39 9.32 -2.47
CA ILE A 310 0.82 9.61 -1.09
C ILE A 310 1.94 10.65 -1.05
N PHE A 311 2.95 10.50 -1.90
CA PHE A 311 4.09 11.40 -1.99
C PHE A 311 3.66 12.84 -2.35
N THR A 312 2.92 13.00 -3.44
CA THR A 312 2.48 14.31 -3.94
C THR A 312 1.46 14.97 -3.02
N ARG A 313 0.57 14.17 -2.41
CA ARG A 313 -0.35 14.61 -1.36
C ARG A 313 0.39 15.21 -0.17
N HIS A 314 1.48 14.55 0.25
CA HIS A 314 2.32 15.09 1.33
C HIS A 314 3.00 16.39 0.93
N LEU A 315 3.65 16.44 -0.24
CA LEU A 315 4.33 17.65 -0.68
C LEU A 315 3.37 18.83 -0.87
N ALA A 316 2.15 18.59 -1.37
CA ALA A 316 1.12 19.62 -1.46
C ALA A 316 0.70 20.17 -0.10
N ALA A 317 0.65 19.32 0.94
CA ALA A 317 0.28 19.74 2.29
C ALA A 317 1.45 20.36 3.09
N ALA A 318 2.69 19.94 2.81
CA ALA A 318 3.86 20.28 3.63
C ALA A 318 4.73 21.39 3.06
N CYS A 319 4.82 21.55 1.73
CA CYS A 319 5.82 22.41 1.09
C CYS A 319 5.38 23.86 0.85
N GLY A 320 4.27 24.30 1.46
CA GLY A 320 3.71 25.63 1.25
C GLY A 320 3.17 25.84 -0.17
N THR A 321 2.76 27.06 -0.49
CA THR A 321 2.15 27.41 -1.79
C THR A 321 3.13 28.10 -2.75
N VAL A 322 4.11 28.84 -2.24
CA VAL A 322 5.05 29.62 -3.07
C VAL A 322 6.14 28.71 -3.63
N GLY A 323 6.21 28.58 -4.96
CA GLY A 323 7.24 27.79 -5.65
C GLY A 323 7.07 26.27 -5.53
N ASN A 324 5.97 25.81 -4.93
CA ASN A 324 5.66 24.39 -4.82
C ASN A 324 5.04 23.88 -6.12
N LYS A 325 5.72 22.95 -6.79
CA LYS A 325 5.28 22.28 -8.01
C LYS A 325 4.21 21.21 -7.75
N PHE A 326 4.05 20.79 -6.50
CA PHE A 326 3.07 19.78 -6.07
C PHE A 326 1.88 20.50 -5.44
N VAL A 327 0.87 20.81 -6.24
CA VAL A 327 -0.30 21.58 -5.80
C VAL A 327 -1.46 20.69 -5.37
N GLN A 328 -1.43 19.40 -5.70
CA GLN A 328 -2.46 18.44 -5.34
C GLN A 328 -1.91 17.02 -5.23
N ALA A 329 -2.70 16.14 -4.61
CA ALA A 329 -2.49 14.70 -4.68
C ALA A 329 -2.78 14.19 -6.09
N ALA A 330 -1.87 13.40 -6.66
CA ALA A 330 -2.09 12.77 -7.95
C ALA A 330 -1.28 11.47 -8.10
N GLU A 331 -1.77 10.58 -8.95
CA GLU A 331 -1.08 9.32 -9.29
C GLU A 331 0.10 9.53 -10.26
N SER A 332 0.37 10.78 -10.66
CA SER A 332 1.41 11.17 -11.61
C SER A 332 2.10 12.46 -11.15
N LEU A 333 3.40 12.56 -11.43
CA LEU A 333 4.24 13.71 -11.09
C LEU A 333 3.81 14.98 -11.84
N PRO A 334 4.23 16.17 -11.39
CA PRO A 334 3.96 17.41 -12.12
C PRO A 334 4.46 17.33 -13.57
N PHE A 335 3.65 17.81 -14.51
CA PHE A 335 3.91 17.68 -15.93
C PHE A 335 3.26 18.82 -16.71
N ASP A 336 3.97 19.37 -17.69
CA ASP A 336 3.42 20.39 -18.59
C ASP A 336 2.90 19.72 -19.88
N SER A 337 1.61 19.46 -19.98
CA SER A 337 1.07 18.75 -21.14
C SER A 337 1.13 19.55 -22.47
N THR A 338 1.59 20.80 -22.47
CA THR A 338 1.69 21.62 -23.69
C THR A 338 3.04 21.45 -24.39
N SER A 339 4.14 21.40 -23.64
CA SER A 339 5.51 21.37 -24.19
C SER A 339 6.31 20.12 -23.81
N ALA A 340 5.69 19.16 -23.15
CA ALA A 340 6.42 18.04 -22.56
C ALA A 340 6.74 16.87 -23.50
N ILE A 341 7.66 16.06 -22.99
CA ILE A 341 8.15 14.81 -23.56
C ILE A 341 7.02 13.76 -23.62
N ASP A 342 6.88 13.10 -24.76
CA ASP A 342 6.03 11.92 -24.91
C ASP A 342 6.78 10.65 -24.48
N LEU A 343 6.26 9.95 -23.47
CA LEU A 343 6.82 8.71 -22.95
C LEU A 343 6.02 7.47 -23.36
N THR A 344 5.04 7.60 -24.25
CA THR A 344 4.16 6.49 -24.69
C THR A 344 4.90 5.40 -25.46
N ALA A 345 6.03 5.74 -26.10
CA ALA A 345 6.91 4.78 -26.75
C ALA A 345 7.47 3.72 -25.78
N PHE A 346 7.57 4.04 -24.49
CA PHE A 346 8.00 3.08 -23.46
C PHE A 346 6.84 2.37 -22.78
N ARG A 347 5.75 3.11 -22.55
CA ARG A 347 4.53 2.59 -21.94
C ARG A 347 3.32 3.31 -22.48
N PRO A 348 2.50 2.65 -23.33
CA PRO A 348 1.31 3.27 -23.90
C PRO A 348 0.26 3.71 -22.86
N ASP A 349 0.29 3.11 -21.66
CA ASP A 349 -0.62 3.42 -20.55
C ASP A 349 -0.16 4.61 -19.69
N THR A 350 0.99 5.21 -19.99
CA THR A 350 1.49 6.39 -19.27
C THR A 350 0.61 7.62 -19.51
N ASN A 351 0.55 8.50 -18.49
CA ASN A 351 -0.10 9.80 -18.63
C ASN A 351 0.82 10.86 -19.27
N TYR A 352 2.13 10.62 -19.32
CA TYR A 352 3.12 11.63 -19.75
C TYR A 352 3.20 11.70 -21.28
N LYS A 353 2.28 12.46 -21.89
CA LYS A 353 2.25 12.78 -23.32
C LYS A 353 1.61 14.16 -23.57
N PRO A 354 1.91 14.83 -24.70
CA PRO A 354 1.30 16.10 -25.05
C PRO A 354 -0.23 16.07 -25.13
N ALA A 355 -0.87 17.22 -24.95
CA ALA A 355 -2.31 17.44 -25.06
C ALA A 355 -3.20 16.60 -24.11
N VAL A 356 -2.64 16.07 -23.01
CA VAL A 356 -3.41 15.46 -21.92
C VAL A 356 -3.95 16.54 -20.98
N ALA A 357 -5.18 16.35 -20.48
CA ALA A 357 -5.76 17.25 -19.49
C ALA A 357 -4.90 17.32 -18.21
N ALA A 358 -4.52 18.54 -17.81
CA ALA A 358 -3.63 18.82 -16.69
C ALA A 358 -4.15 18.31 -15.32
N SER A 359 -5.45 18.02 -15.20
CA SER A 359 -6.10 17.62 -13.95
C SER A 359 -5.60 16.30 -13.36
N ASN A 360 -4.86 15.48 -14.12
CA ASN A 360 -4.35 14.18 -13.68
C ASN A 360 -2.96 14.22 -13.03
N PHE A 361 -2.30 15.39 -13.03
CA PHE A 361 -0.94 15.56 -12.51
C PHE A 361 -0.95 16.29 -11.18
N ALA A 362 0.11 16.12 -10.40
CA ALA A 362 0.28 16.83 -9.14
C ALA A 362 0.52 18.34 -9.32
N GLY A 363 0.80 18.79 -10.54
CA GLY A 363 0.97 20.19 -10.93
C GLY A 363 1.28 20.32 -12.42
N THR A 364 1.33 21.56 -12.91
CA THR A 364 1.49 21.88 -14.35
C THR A 364 2.93 22.18 -14.77
N THR A 365 3.91 21.98 -13.89
CA THR A 365 5.31 22.28 -14.18
C THR A 365 6.05 21.03 -14.67
N GLN A 366 6.89 21.16 -15.70
CA GLN A 366 7.79 20.10 -16.16
C GLN A 366 8.67 19.62 -15.00
N SER A 367 8.47 18.37 -14.56
CA SER A 367 9.30 17.72 -13.55
C SER A 367 10.08 16.52 -14.07
N LEU A 368 9.95 16.17 -15.35
CA LEU A 368 10.61 15.01 -15.94
C LEU A 368 11.81 15.41 -16.79
N ASN A 369 12.89 14.63 -16.69
CA ASN A 369 14.07 14.78 -17.56
C ASN A 369 13.97 13.95 -18.85
N GLY A 370 12.91 13.15 -18.99
CA GLY A 370 12.66 12.27 -20.14
C GLY A 370 13.53 11.02 -20.23
N VAL A 371 14.28 10.72 -19.17
CA VAL A 371 15.00 9.46 -19.01
C VAL A 371 14.08 8.45 -18.32
N VAL A 372 14.04 7.23 -18.87
CA VAL A 372 13.28 6.11 -18.33
C VAL A 372 14.25 4.99 -17.96
N TYR A 373 14.09 4.41 -16.77
CA TYR A 373 14.80 3.19 -16.40
C TYR A 373 14.03 1.95 -16.87
N GLN A 374 14.74 1.05 -17.54
CA GLN A 374 14.25 -0.23 -18.02
C GLN A 374 15.06 -1.36 -17.38
N ASN A 375 14.37 -2.22 -16.65
CA ASN A 375 15.02 -3.36 -16.02
C ASN A 375 15.43 -4.45 -17.04
N THR A 376 14.76 -4.56 -18.20
CA THR A 376 15.13 -5.53 -19.26
C THR A 376 16.57 -5.36 -19.75
N THR A 377 17.04 -4.13 -19.83
CA THR A 377 18.42 -3.78 -20.21
C THR A 377 19.28 -3.44 -19.01
N ASN A 378 18.72 -3.51 -17.80
CA ASN A 378 19.26 -2.96 -16.55
C ASN A 378 19.87 -1.56 -16.78
N GLY A 379 19.13 -0.73 -17.52
CA GLY A 379 19.67 0.43 -18.20
C GLY A 379 18.68 1.58 -18.25
N PHE A 380 19.20 2.74 -18.60
CA PHE A 380 18.41 3.95 -18.78
C PHE A 380 18.35 4.28 -20.27
N VAL A 381 17.16 4.60 -20.73
CA VAL A 381 16.85 4.98 -22.10
C VAL A 381 16.24 6.38 -22.14
N VAL A 382 16.34 7.05 -23.28
CA VAL A 382 15.83 8.43 -23.46
C VAL A 382 14.59 8.41 -24.33
N GLY A 383 13.54 9.11 -23.90
CA GLY A 383 12.29 9.23 -24.65
C GLY A 383 12.45 9.84 -26.04
N THR A 384 11.65 9.32 -26.97
CA THR A 384 11.57 9.82 -28.34
C THR A 384 10.62 11.01 -28.40
N GLY A 385 11.16 12.24 -28.41
CA GLY A 385 10.65 13.45 -29.05
C GLY A 385 9.25 14.02 -28.74
N GLY A 386 9.23 15.33 -28.46
CA GLY A 386 8.18 16.30 -28.83
C GLY A 386 8.88 17.64 -29.12
N ALA A 387 8.51 18.34 -30.20
CA ALA A 387 9.26 19.49 -30.73
C ALA A 387 9.20 20.74 -29.80
N ALA A 388 10.28 21.02 -29.05
CA ALA A 388 10.86 22.36 -28.83
C ALA A 388 11.91 22.39 -27.70
N ASP A 389 11.88 21.46 -26.74
CA ASP A 389 13.00 21.24 -25.83
C ASP A 389 13.46 19.79 -26.00
N ALA A 390 14.29 19.60 -27.02
CA ALA A 390 15.06 18.39 -27.16
C ALA A 390 15.77 18.14 -25.83
N ILE A 391 15.39 17.06 -25.14
CA ILE A 391 16.39 16.25 -24.46
C ILE A 391 17.50 16.11 -25.48
N SER A 392 18.62 16.77 -25.25
CA SER A 392 19.74 16.71 -26.15
C SER A 392 20.01 15.23 -26.43
N THR A 393 19.75 14.82 -27.66
CA THR A 393 20.06 13.48 -28.16
C THR A 393 21.56 13.26 -28.19
N THR A 394 22.36 14.31 -27.96
CA THR A 394 23.71 14.20 -27.45
C THR A 394 23.63 13.91 -25.94
N PRO A 395 24.01 12.69 -25.47
CA PRO A 395 24.22 12.43 -24.05
C PRO A 395 25.33 13.36 -23.55
N GLY A 396 24.96 14.58 -23.13
CA GLY A 396 25.92 15.51 -22.57
C GLY A 396 25.52 16.95 -22.25
N THR A 397 24.29 17.40 -22.51
CA THR A 397 23.91 18.79 -22.15
C THR A 397 22.64 18.93 -21.31
N ALA A 398 21.91 17.83 -21.04
CA ALA A 398 20.92 17.84 -19.95
C ALA A 398 21.68 18.02 -18.63
N ILE A 399 21.60 19.22 -18.08
CA ILE A 399 22.33 19.68 -16.91
C ILE A 399 22.02 18.73 -15.74
N ASN A 400 23.06 18.12 -15.20
CA ASN A 400 22.96 17.31 -13.99
C ASN A 400 22.73 18.23 -12.80
N GLY A 401 21.76 17.89 -11.94
CA GLY A 401 21.29 18.80 -10.89
C GLY A 401 20.17 19.72 -11.36
N THR A 402 19.29 19.29 -12.26
CA THR A 402 18.09 20.08 -12.63
C THR A 402 16.90 19.83 -11.71
N GLY A 403 17.03 18.93 -10.73
CA GLY A 403 15.90 18.56 -9.85
C GLY A 403 14.73 17.93 -10.62
N LEU A 404 15.00 17.34 -11.78
CA LEU A 404 14.03 16.64 -12.61
C LEU A 404 14.12 15.13 -12.37
N PHE A 405 12.97 14.45 -12.48
CA PHE A 405 12.80 13.02 -12.29
C PHE A 405 13.20 12.25 -13.54
N THR A 406 14.10 11.29 -13.35
CA THR A 406 14.12 10.05 -14.12
C THR A 406 12.96 9.19 -13.65
N VAL A 407 12.27 8.49 -14.56
CA VAL A 407 11.09 7.70 -14.19
C VAL A 407 11.29 6.20 -14.40
N ALA A 408 10.67 5.39 -13.56
CA ALA A 408 10.68 3.94 -13.66
C ALA A 408 9.27 3.36 -13.39
N ALA A 409 8.98 2.21 -13.99
CA ALA A 409 7.68 1.55 -13.87
C ALA A 409 7.62 0.63 -12.63
N GLY A 410 6.79 0.95 -11.64
CA GLY A 410 6.65 0.14 -10.43
C GLY A 410 7.77 0.33 -9.39
N SER A 411 7.52 -0.12 -8.16
CA SER A 411 8.43 0.09 -7.02
C SER A 411 9.79 -0.58 -7.24
N GLY A 412 9.84 -1.87 -7.60
CA GLY A 412 11.11 -2.58 -7.83
C GLY A 412 12.03 -1.88 -8.83
N ASN A 413 11.49 -1.36 -9.95
CA ASN A 413 12.31 -0.64 -10.92
C ASN A 413 12.74 0.75 -10.42
N VAL A 414 11.96 1.41 -9.56
CA VAL A 414 12.42 2.64 -8.88
C VAL A 414 13.59 2.33 -7.95
N ARG A 415 13.50 1.24 -7.17
CA ARG A 415 14.60 0.77 -6.31
C ARG A 415 15.86 0.55 -7.15
N ASP A 416 15.75 -0.21 -8.22
CA ASP A 416 16.89 -0.57 -9.06
C ASP A 416 17.46 0.65 -9.81
N ALA A 417 16.61 1.60 -10.22
CA ALA A 417 17.04 2.87 -10.80
C ALA A 417 17.84 3.73 -9.80
N ILE A 418 17.45 3.77 -8.53
CA ILE A 418 18.20 4.48 -7.47
C ILE A 418 19.52 3.75 -7.18
N ALA A 419 19.49 2.43 -7.06
CA ALA A 419 20.66 1.61 -6.71
C ALA A 419 21.73 1.59 -7.81
N THR A 420 21.30 1.59 -9.07
CA THR A 420 22.20 1.48 -10.23
C THR A 420 23.15 2.68 -10.31
N ILE A 421 24.46 2.42 -10.24
CA ILE A 421 25.50 3.46 -10.36
C ILE A 421 25.68 3.91 -11.82
N SER A 422 25.29 3.08 -12.80
CA SER A 422 25.32 3.39 -14.22
C SER A 422 24.35 4.53 -14.53
N VAL A 423 24.86 5.69 -14.97
CA VAL A 423 24.07 6.76 -15.57
C VAL A 423 24.43 6.85 -17.05
N PRO A 424 23.47 7.05 -17.97
CA PRO A 424 23.73 7.21 -19.41
C PRO A 424 24.61 8.40 -19.77
N ASN A 425 24.88 9.30 -18.83
CA ASN A 425 25.39 10.61 -19.16
C ASN A 425 26.86 10.71 -18.75
N ALA A 426 27.74 10.69 -19.75
CA ALA A 426 29.19 10.74 -19.64
C ALA A 426 29.75 12.10 -19.18
N THR A 427 28.90 13.08 -18.87
CA THR A 427 29.29 14.50 -18.80
C THR A 427 29.28 15.08 -17.38
N VAL A 428 29.02 14.28 -16.33
CA VAL A 428 29.43 14.63 -14.95
C VAL A 428 30.66 13.84 -14.52
N ASN A 429 31.49 13.48 -15.49
CA ASN A 429 32.78 12.93 -15.19
C ASN A 429 33.70 14.10 -14.85
N VAL A 430 33.85 14.39 -13.55
CA VAL A 430 34.99 15.21 -13.10
C VAL A 430 36.20 14.28 -13.09
N GLY A 431 36.91 14.24 -14.22
CA GLY A 431 37.93 13.22 -14.46
C GLY A 431 37.33 11.81 -14.53
N ALA A 432 37.73 10.91 -13.62
CA ALA A 432 37.28 9.52 -13.60
C ALA A 432 36.05 9.25 -12.70
N LEU A 433 35.47 10.30 -12.08
CA LEU A 433 34.37 10.17 -11.12
C LEU A 433 33.00 10.15 -11.79
N LYS A 434 32.25 9.06 -11.60
CA LYS A 434 30.84 8.92 -11.95
C LYS A 434 29.98 9.14 -10.72
N PHE A 435 29.26 10.25 -10.65
CA PHE A 435 28.34 10.51 -9.54
C PHE A 435 27.08 9.62 -9.60
N ASN A 436 26.53 9.30 -8.44
CA ASN A 436 25.28 8.57 -8.20
C ASN A 436 24.49 9.20 -7.03
N GLY A 437 24.34 10.52 -7.00
CA GLY A 437 23.55 11.24 -5.99
C GLY A 437 22.03 11.05 -6.13
N LYS A 438 21.56 9.83 -6.46
CA LYS A 438 20.16 9.53 -6.70
C LYS A 438 19.35 9.43 -5.42
N ILE A 439 18.17 10.03 -5.44
CA ILE A 439 17.16 10.00 -4.39
C ILE A 439 15.78 9.86 -5.04
N GLY A 440 14.88 9.11 -4.41
CA GLY A 440 13.52 8.93 -4.91
C GLY A 440 12.55 8.66 -3.78
N TYR A 441 11.33 8.29 -4.15
CA TYR A 441 10.27 7.90 -3.22
C TYR A 441 9.78 6.50 -3.57
N ILE A 442 9.69 5.64 -2.56
CA ILE A 442 9.33 4.23 -2.71
C ILE A 442 8.74 3.69 -1.40
N SER A 443 7.97 2.61 -1.44
CA SER A 443 7.49 1.95 -0.22
C SER A 443 8.63 1.44 0.67
N ALA A 444 8.41 1.43 1.98
CA ALA A 444 9.44 1.04 2.95
C ALA A 444 9.88 -0.44 2.86
N ASP A 445 9.12 -1.30 2.18
CA ASP A 445 9.52 -2.69 1.91
C ASP A 445 10.68 -2.81 0.89
N ASN A 446 10.97 -1.74 0.15
CA ASN A 446 12.03 -1.68 -0.87
C ASN A 446 13.34 -1.01 -0.37
N VAL A 447 13.46 -0.76 0.93
CA VAL A 447 14.65 -0.16 1.57
C VAL A 447 15.10 -1.00 2.76
N LEU A 448 16.34 -0.82 3.21
CA LEU A 448 16.80 -1.50 4.42
C LEU A 448 15.98 -1.07 5.66
N PRO A 449 15.64 -2.00 6.56
CA PRO A 449 16.14 -3.37 6.64
C PRO A 449 15.27 -4.40 5.88
N ALA A 450 14.13 -3.97 5.34
CA ALA A 450 13.10 -4.83 4.75
C ALA A 450 13.57 -5.45 3.42
N ALA A 451 14.17 -4.64 2.55
CA ALA A 451 14.70 -5.10 1.28
C ALA A 451 16.02 -5.87 1.48
N THR A 452 16.05 -7.09 0.96
CA THR A 452 17.28 -7.91 0.89
C THR A 452 18.13 -7.58 -0.35
N THR A 453 17.58 -6.81 -1.29
CA THR A 453 18.20 -6.46 -2.57
C THR A 453 18.32 -4.95 -2.73
N GLY A 454 19.39 -4.50 -3.41
CA GLY A 454 19.61 -3.08 -3.75
C GLY A 454 20.28 -2.23 -2.67
N GLY A 455 20.28 -2.64 -1.40
CA GLY A 455 21.03 -1.97 -0.32
C GLY A 455 20.66 -0.49 -0.11
N LEU A 456 19.44 -0.09 -0.50
CA LEU A 456 19.01 1.30 -0.41
C LEU A 456 18.80 1.73 1.05
N HIS A 457 19.22 2.95 1.32
CA HIS A 457 19.05 3.61 2.61
C HIS A 457 17.83 4.55 2.57
N SER A 458 17.27 4.83 3.74
CA SER A 458 16.16 5.76 3.91
C SER A 458 16.59 7.03 4.62
N ALA A 459 16.07 8.17 4.17
CA ALA A 459 16.21 9.42 4.89
C ALA A 459 15.24 9.49 6.08
N ALA A 460 15.73 10.05 7.19
CA ALA A 460 14.92 10.44 8.32
C ALA A 460 14.33 11.84 8.04
N LEU A 461 13.01 11.96 8.03
CA LEU A 461 12.33 13.21 7.70
C LEU A 461 11.89 13.95 8.96
N GLU A 462 12.02 15.27 8.94
CA GLU A 462 11.54 16.13 10.03
C GLU A 462 10.02 16.01 10.19
N THR A 463 9.59 15.88 11.43
CA THR A 463 8.20 15.66 11.84
C THR A 463 7.64 16.88 12.55
N GLY A 464 6.35 17.13 12.39
CA GLY A 464 5.67 18.27 13.01
C GLY A 464 5.96 19.62 12.34
N ALA A 465 5.89 20.68 13.15
CA ALA A 465 6.16 22.04 12.70
C ALA A 465 7.64 22.21 12.37
N SER A 466 7.94 22.79 11.21
CA SER A 466 9.31 23.07 10.80
C SER A 466 10.00 23.95 11.82
N VAL A 467 11.17 23.50 12.26
CA VAL A 467 12.05 24.37 13.03
C VAL A 467 12.73 25.30 12.03
N ASN A 468 12.47 26.61 12.15
CA ASN A 468 13.16 27.60 11.35
C ASN A 468 14.65 27.59 11.70
N LEU A 469 15.43 26.85 10.91
CA LEU A 469 16.88 26.94 10.90
C LEU A 469 17.24 28.21 10.12
N THR A 470 17.18 29.37 10.78
CA THR A 470 17.65 30.62 10.18
C THR A 470 19.17 30.53 10.02
N ALA A 471 19.66 30.73 8.80
CA ALA A 471 21.07 30.96 8.55
C ALA A 471 21.49 32.19 9.39
N ASP A 472 22.45 32.01 10.30
CA ASP A 472 23.04 33.16 10.98
C ASP A 472 23.97 33.85 9.97
N ALA A 473 23.62 35.08 9.56
CA ALA A 473 24.39 35.86 8.58
C ALA A 473 25.85 36.11 9.01
N THR A 474 26.19 35.83 10.27
CA THR A 474 27.56 35.98 10.79
C THR A 474 28.43 34.71 10.71
N PHE A 475 27.90 33.56 10.25
CA PHE A 475 28.68 32.32 10.22
C PHE A 475 28.49 31.50 8.93
N PRO A 476 29.58 31.14 8.21
CA PRO A 476 29.51 30.22 7.07
C PRO A 476 29.06 28.79 7.43
N THR A 477 28.95 28.45 8.73
CA THR A 477 28.74 27.08 9.23
C THR A 477 27.81 26.98 10.45
N GLY A 478 27.12 28.06 10.86
CA GLY A 478 26.39 28.11 12.13
C GLY A 478 24.88 28.27 11.94
N PHE A 479 24.11 27.20 12.18
CA PHE A 479 22.65 27.29 12.33
C PHE A 479 22.29 27.46 13.81
N LYS A 480 21.40 28.41 14.13
CA LYS A 480 20.77 28.49 15.46
C LYS A 480 19.47 27.70 15.44
N VAL A 481 19.35 26.73 16.34
CA VAL A 481 18.08 26.06 16.62
C VAL A 481 17.31 26.93 17.60
N ALA A 482 16.46 27.82 17.11
CA ALA A 482 15.53 28.55 17.97
C ALA A 482 14.35 27.63 18.34
N GLY A 483 14.19 27.32 19.63
CA GLY A 483 13.05 26.54 20.13
C GLY A 483 13.30 25.04 20.29
N LYS A 484 12.27 24.22 20.02
CA LYS A 484 12.33 22.75 20.19
C LYS A 484 13.26 22.13 19.14
N LYS A 485 14.05 21.14 19.56
CA LYS A 485 14.92 20.37 18.66
C LYS A 485 14.07 19.69 17.57
N PRO A 486 14.46 19.75 16.28
CA PRO A 486 13.74 19.03 15.22
C PRO A 486 13.78 17.52 15.50
N VAL A 487 12.64 16.87 15.30
CA VAL A 487 12.48 15.43 15.47
C VAL A 487 12.45 14.81 14.08
N PHE A 488 13.37 13.88 13.82
CA PHE A 488 13.44 13.16 12.56
C PHE A 488 12.96 11.72 12.76
N SER A 489 12.06 11.27 11.88
CA SER A 489 11.52 9.92 11.91
C SER A 489 11.98 9.14 10.69
N MET A 490 12.35 7.87 10.91
CA MET A 490 12.58 6.88 9.85
C MET A 490 11.26 6.27 9.37
N PRO A 491 11.18 5.75 8.13
CA PRO A 491 9.97 5.11 7.59
C PRO A 491 9.76 3.70 8.16
N THR A 492 9.60 3.59 9.47
CA THR A 492 9.35 2.31 10.16
C THR A 492 7.87 2.11 10.43
N ALA A 493 7.47 0.86 10.68
CA ALA A 493 6.09 0.54 11.07
C ALA A 493 5.65 1.28 12.35
N LEU A 494 6.56 1.45 13.31
CA LEU A 494 6.27 2.21 14.54
C LEU A 494 5.95 3.68 14.21
N ASN A 495 6.77 4.32 13.36
CA ASN A 495 6.57 5.71 12.97
C ASN A 495 5.37 5.89 12.04
N ALA A 496 5.05 4.91 11.19
CA ALA A 496 3.83 4.92 10.38
C ALA A 496 2.57 4.77 11.24
N THR A 497 2.61 3.92 12.29
CA THR A 497 1.54 3.80 13.28
C THR A 497 1.34 5.11 14.04
N ALA A 498 2.43 5.77 14.44
CA ALA A 498 2.38 7.07 15.10
C ALA A 498 1.79 8.17 14.18
N ALA A 499 2.09 8.13 12.88
CA ALA A 499 1.54 9.03 11.88
C ALA A 499 0.04 8.85 11.66
N PHE A 500 -0.44 7.60 11.63
CA PHE A 500 -1.87 7.32 11.58
C PHE A 500 -2.61 7.85 12.82
N GLY A 501 -1.95 7.80 13.98
CA GLY A 501 -2.47 8.37 15.22
C GLY A 501 -3.69 7.62 15.76
N LYS A 502 -4.34 8.23 16.77
CA LYS A 502 -5.52 7.68 17.45
C LYS A 502 -6.82 8.42 17.12
N THR A 503 -6.70 9.56 16.44
CA THR A 503 -7.78 10.51 16.16
C THR A 503 -8.44 10.26 14.80
N ILE A 504 -7.73 9.62 13.87
CA ILE A 504 -8.28 9.16 12.60
C ILE A 504 -9.15 7.93 12.84
N LEU A 505 -10.47 8.10 12.84
CA LEU A 505 -11.45 7.03 13.03
C LEU A 505 -12.02 6.56 11.70
N ALA A 506 -12.41 5.28 11.63
CA ALA A 506 -13.18 4.78 10.50
C ALA A 506 -14.53 5.54 10.39
N PRO A 507 -15.16 5.61 9.20
CA PRO A 507 -16.44 6.27 9.05
C PRO A 507 -17.47 5.71 10.06
N GLU A 508 -18.28 6.57 10.68
CA GLU A 508 -19.29 6.20 11.68
C GLU A 508 -18.77 5.18 12.72
N ALA A 509 -17.55 5.35 13.20
CA ALA A 509 -16.92 4.47 14.19
C ALA A 509 -16.56 5.21 15.47
N ASP A 510 -16.66 4.52 16.62
CA ASP A 510 -15.97 4.94 17.83
C ASP A 510 -14.47 4.55 17.78
N ALA A 511 -13.69 4.96 18.79
CA ALA A 511 -12.26 4.62 18.90
C ALA A 511 -11.96 3.10 18.97
N LYS A 512 -12.97 2.28 19.30
CA LYS A 512 -12.87 0.81 19.34
C LYS A 512 -13.29 0.17 18.01
N GLY A 513 -13.78 0.95 17.05
CA GLY A 513 -14.26 0.47 15.76
C GLY A 513 -15.75 0.11 15.73
N ASN A 514 -16.47 0.23 16.83
CA ASN A 514 -17.90 -0.10 16.87
C ASN A 514 -18.68 0.90 16.03
N TYR A 515 -19.73 0.41 15.36
CA TYR A 515 -20.59 1.28 14.58
C TYR A 515 -21.33 2.26 15.50
N LYS A 516 -21.17 3.55 15.21
CA LYS A 516 -21.84 4.66 15.86
C LYS A 516 -22.34 5.59 14.76
N ALA A 517 -23.61 5.43 14.40
CA ALA A 517 -24.29 6.35 13.50
C ALA A 517 -24.24 7.75 14.12
N ASP A 518 -23.42 8.62 13.56
CA ASP A 518 -23.30 10.01 13.95
C ASP A 518 -23.75 10.86 12.78
N LYS A 519 -24.99 11.36 12.86
CA LYS A 519 -25.59 12.17 11.81
C LYS A 519 -24.91 13.54 11.65
N THR A 520 -23.99 13.90 12.54
CA THR A 520 -23.22 15.14 12.43
C THR A 520 -21.97 14.98 11.58
N LEU A 521 -21.53 13.74 11.32
CA LEU A 521 -20.40 13.46 10.45
C LEU A 521 -20.86 13.41 8.99
N THR A 522 -20.09 14.06 8.09
CA THR A 522 -20.35 14.08 6.64
C THR A 522 -19.87 12.81 5.93
N VAL A 523 -19.49 11.77 6.67
CA VAL A 523 -18.88 10.54 6.16
C VAL A 523 -19.72 9.34 6.55
N SER A 524 -19.94 8.41 5.61
CA SER A 524 -20.76 7.23 5.83
C SER A 524 -19.97 5.95 5.60
N ARG A 525 -20.16 4.94 6.46
CA ARG A 525 -19.67 3.57 6.18
C ARG A 525 -20.26 3.02 4.89
N GLY A 526 -21.48 3.43 4.55
CA GLY A 526 -22.22 3.05 3.35
C GLY A 526 -21.55 3.45 2.03
N ASN A 527 -20.64 4.43 2.07
CA ASN A 527 -19.97 4.98 0.89
C ASN A 527 -18.52 4.52 0.84
N ALA A 528 -18.16 3.74 -0.19
CA ALA A 528 -16.81 3.21 -0.37
C ALA A 528 -15.72 4.30 -0.41
N LEU A 529 -16.05 5.50 -0.90
CA LEU A 529 -15.08 6.60 -0.97
C LEU A 529 -14.71 7.14 0.42
N ASP A 530 -15.66 7.10 1.36
CA ASP A 530 -15.47 7.72 2.67
C ASP A 530 -14.46 6.98 3.54
N TRP A 531 -14.28 5.67 3.33
CA TRP A 531 -13.24 4.87 3.98
C TRP A 531 -11.82 5.34 3.67
N TYR A 532 -11.62 6.00 2.53
CA TYR A 532 -10.37 6.67 2.20
C TYR A 532 -10.40 8.15 2.60
N ASN A 533 -11.50 8.86 2.30
CA ASN A 533 -11.59 10.31 2.51
C ASN A 533 -11.35 10.70 3.99
N VAL A 534 -11.85 9.92 4.96
CA VAL A 534 -11.63 10.21 6.39
C VAL A 534 -10.16 10.23 6.80
N LEU A 535 -9.28 9.55 6.06
CA LEU A 535 -7.84 9.53 6.33
C LEU A 535 -7.16 10.87 6.02
N TYR A 536 -7.81 11.70 5.19
CA TYR A 536 -7.26 12.94 4.64
C TYR A 536 -8.21 14.14 4.74
N ALA A 537 -9.38 13.99 5.38
CA ALA A 537 -10.38 15.03 5.48
C ALA A 537 -9.88 16.20 6.33
N GLY A 538 -10.03 17.43 5.81
CA GLY A 538 -9.76 18.65 6.56
C GLY A 538 -10.71 18.79 7.76
N GLY A 539 -10.20 19.29 8.89
CA GLY A 539 -10.97 19.48 10.12
C GLY A 539 -10.76 18.40 11.20
N ILE A 540 -10.09 17.29 10.88
CA ILE A 540 -9.55 16.37 11.87
C ILE A 540 -8.16 16.85 12.28
N LYS A 541 -7.87 16.85 13.59
CA LYS A 541 -6.62 17.37 14.16
C LYS A 541 -5.36 16.67 13.61
N ASP A 542 -5.48 15.40 13.25
CA ASP A 542 -4.43 14.63 12.59
C ASP A 542 -4.98 13.98 11.32
N HIS A 543 -4.21 14.07 10.24
CA HIS A 543 -4.53 13.53 8.93
C HIS A 543 -3.24 13.07 8.25
N LEU A 544 -3.34 12.04 7.41
CA LEU A 544 -2.16 11.35 6.87
C LEU A 544 -1.37 12.16 5.83
N ASN A 545 -1.94 13.20 5.22
CA ASN A 545 -1.23 14.05 4.27
C ASN A 545 -0.10 14.88 4.92
N ASN A 546 -0.20 15.23 6.20
CA ASN A 546 0.87 15.94 6.92
C ASN A 546 0.73 15.68 8.42
N PRO A 547 1.07 14.47 8.89
CA PRO A 547 0.85 14.07 10.26
C PRO A 547 1.73 14.87 11.23
N THR A 548 1.21 15.15 12.42
CA THR A 548 1.94 15.92 13.46
C THR A 548 3.01 15.09 14.17
N LEU A 549 2.88 13.76 14.12
CA LEU A 549 3.76 12.76 14.73
C LEU A 549 4.11 11.68 13.70
N GLY A 550 5.17 10.91 13.98
CA GLY A 550 5.53 9.76 13.14
C GLY A 550 6.10 10.15 11.78
N TYR A 551 6.17 9.21 10.84
CA TYR A 551 6.79 9.46 9.54
C TYR A 551 5.91 10.37 8.64
N PRO A 552 6.42 11.49 8.09
CA PRO A 552 5.58 12.49 7.41
C PRO A 552 4.90 11.98 6.14
N MET A 553 5.58 11.18 5.33
CA MET A 553 5.05 10.62 4.09
C MET A 553 4.40 9.26 4.35
N THR A 554 3.29 9.25 5.09
CA THR A 554 2.54 8.03 5.43
C THR A 554 1.17 8.06 4.75
N GLY A 555 0.77 6.94 4.15
CA GLY A 555 -0.57 6.75 3.61
C GLY A 555 -1.09 5.36 3.92
N THR A 556 -1.97 4.84 3.06
CA THR A 556 -2.58 3.52 3.26
C THR A 556 -2.84 2.84 1.93
N THR A 557 -2.55 1.54 1.85
CA THR A 557 -2.97 0.70 0.73
C THR A 557 -4.36 0.16 1.00
N GLN A 558 -5.31 0.45 0.11
CA GLN A 558 -6.69 -0.02 0.14
C GLN A 558 -6.80 -1.39 -0.50
N LEU A 559 -7.70 -2.22 0.04
CA LEU A 559 -8.34 -3.28 -0.73
C LEU A 559 -9.61 -2.73 -1.37
N ILE A 560 -9.78 -3.05 -2.64
CA ILE A 560 -10.96 -2.75 -3.45
C ILE A 560 -11.51 -4.08 -3.97
N THR A 561 -12.79 -4.35 -3.71
CA THR A 561 -13.46 -5.57 -4.18
C THR A 561 -14.96 -5.32 -4.32
N GLY A 562 -15.70 -6.30 -4.83
CA GLY A 562 -17.16 -6.29 -4.89
C GLY A 562 -17.78 -7.00 -3.68
N THR A 563 -19.08 -6.80 -3.46
CA THR A 563 -19.82 -7.51 -2.41
C THR A 563 -20.40 -8.85 -2.89
N CYS A 564 -20.42 -9.13 -4.19
CA CYS A 564 -20.97 -10.37 -4.75
C CYS A 564 -19.90 -11.17 -5.49
N PHE A 565 -19.87 -12.48 -5.25
CA PHE A 565 -18.99 -13.44 -5.90
C PHE A 565 -19.83 -14.54 -6.54
N ALA A 566 -19.45 -14.94 -7.75
CA ALA A 566 -20.12 -16.04 -8.43
C ALA A 566 -19.87 -17.38 -7.72
N SER A 567 -18.68 -17.50 -7.11
CA SER A 567 -18.21 -18.69 -6.41
C SER A 567 -18.18 -18.47 -4.90
N ALA A 568 -18.85 -19.36 -4.17
CA ALA A 568 -18.80 -19.36 -2.71
C ALA A 568 -17.40 -19.69 -2.17
N ALA A 569 -16.61 -20.46 -2.93
CA ALA A 569 -15.24 -20.78 -2.58
C ALA A 569 -14.37 -19.52 -2.61
N ASP A 570 -14.46 -18.71 -3.68
CA ASP A 570 -13.68 -17.48 -3.84
C ASP A 570 -14.09 -16.40 -2.83
N ARG A 571 -15.38 -16.31 -2.50
CA ARG A 571 -15.85 -15.47 -1.38
C ARG A 571 -15.21 -15.85 -0.05
N ASN A 572 -15.29 -17.14 0.31
CA ASN A 572 -14.79 -17.65 1.58
C ASN A 572 -13.26 -17.54 1.66
N ALA A 573 -12.59 -17.74 0.52
CA ALA A 573 -11.17 -17.51 0.33
C ALA A 573 -10.81 -16.05 0.59
N LEU A 574 -11.49 -15.08 -0.02
CA LEU A 574 -11.18 -13.67 0.17
C LEU A 574 -11.44 -13.23 1.61
N THR A 575 -12.56 -13.68 2.18
CA THR A 575 -12.90 -13.46 3.59
C THR A 575 -11.82 -14.00 4.52
N THR A 576 -11.37 -15.23 4.27
CA THR A 576 -10.29 -15.85 5.02
C THR A 576 -9.00 -15.05 4.89
N LEU A 577 -8.60 -14.70 3.67
CA LEU A 577 -7.39 -13.94 3.40
C LEU A 577 -7.38 -12.64 4.18
N VAL A 578 -8.44 -11.85 4.06
CA VAL A 578 -8.54 -10.54 4.71
C VAL A 578 -8.61 -10.67 6.23
N LEU A 579 -9.44 -11.58 6.77
CA LEU A 579 -9.53 -11.77 8.22
C LEU A 579 -8.22 -12.28 8.84
N SER A 580 -7.47 -13.15 8.13
CA SER A 580 -6.13 -13.57 8.55
C SER A 580 -5.17 -12.39 8.58
N ILE A 581 -5.12 -11.61 7.50
CA ILE A 581 -4.31 -10.38 7.35
C ILE A 581 -4.66 -9.34 8.42
N LEU A 582 -5.92 -9.26 8.87
CA LEU A 582 -6.34 -8.38 9.97
C LEU A 582 -6.04 -8.96 11.37
N GLY A 583 -5.45 -10.16 11.46
CA GLY A 583 -5.18 -10.84 12.72
C GLY A 583 -6.44 -11.32 13.44
N LYS A 584 -7.52 -11.59 12.70
CA LYS A 584 -8.81 -12.09 13.23
C LYS A 584 -8.92 -13.61 13.16
N ASN A 585 -8.24 -14.25 12.22
CA ASN A 585 -8.10 -15.71 12.19
C ASN A 585 -6.89 -16.13 13.02
N THR A 586 -7.12 -16.82 14.14
CA THR A 586 -6.07 -17.26 15.07
C THR A 586 -5.94 -18.78 15.12
N LYS A 587 -6.51 -19.49 14.14
CA LYS A 587 -6.48 -20.95 14.04
C LYS A 587 -6.18 -21.37 12.60
N THR A 588 -5.44 -22.45 12.43
CA THR A 588 -5.24 -23.12 11.14
C THR A 588 -6.45 -24.00 10.80
N LYS A 589 -6.46 -24.55 9.58
CA LYS A 589 -7.39 -25.62 9.16
C LYS A 589 -7.44 -26.82 10.12
N THR A 590 -6.32 -27.17 10.74
CA THR A 590 -6.23 -28.32 11.67
C THR A 590 -6.56 -27.93 13.12
N GLY A 591 -6.90 -26.67 13.39
CA GLY A 591 -7.19 -26.16 14.73
C GLY A 591 -5.96 -25.75 15.54
N SER A 592 -4.77 -25.77 14.93
CA SER A 592 -3.54 -25.26 15.55
C SER A 592 -3.62 -23.75 15.74
N ASP A 593 -3.02 -23.23 16.81
CA ASP A 593 -3.00 -21.79 17.06
C ASP A 593 -2.14 -21.02 16.07
N VAL A 594 -2.63 -19.86 15.66
CA VAL A 594 -1.90 -18.87 14.87
C VAL A 594 -1.86 -17.59 15.70
N SER A 595 -0.66 -17.06 15.92
CA SER A 595 -0.50 -15.82 16.68
C SER A 595 -1.26 -14.67 16.01
N ALA A 596 -2.06 -13.93 16.78
CA ALA A 596 -2.70 -12.69 16.30
C ALA A 596 -1.66 -11.62 15.89
N ASN A 597 -0.41 -11.76 16.36
CA ASN A 597 0.70 -10.88 16.06
C ASN A 597 1.50 -11.32 14.82
N LEU A 598 1.20 -12.48 14.21
CA LEU A 598 1.90 -12.98 13.01
C LEU A 598 2.01 -11.91 11.91
N PHE A 599 0.91 -11.23 11.63
CA PHE A 599 0.88 -10.12 10.66
C PHE A 599 0.94 -8.74 11.33
N THR A 600 0.42 -8.60 12.56
CA THR A 600 0.11 -7.30 13.16
C THR A 600 0.99 -6.87 14.33
N GLY A 601 1.97 -7.69 14.72
CA GLY A 601 2.92 -7.33 15.76
C GLY A 601 3.85 -6.20 15.35
N LEU A 602 4.10 -5.24 16.24
CA LEU A 602 4.78 -3.97 15.93
C LEU A 602 6.23 -3.89 16.42
N ALA A 603 6.66 -4.74 17.36
CA ALA A 603 7.97 -4.66 17.98
C ALA A 603 8.48 -6.03 18.45
N SER A 604 9.80 -6.16 18.55
CA SER A 604 10.50 -7.33 19.10
C SER A 604 10.02 -7.65 20.54
N PRO A 605 9.92 -8.94 20.93
CA PRO A 605 10.23 -10.14 20.14
C PRO A 605 9.13 -10.55 19.16
N GLU A 606 7.97 -9.88 19.16
CA GLU A 606 6.79 -10.29 18.37
C GLU A 606 6.58 -9.43 17.12
N ALA A 607 7.64 -8.96 16.47
CA ALA A 607 7.51 -8.17 15.25
C ALA A 607 6.87 -9.03 14.15
N GLY A 608 5.66 -8.68 13.75
CA GLY A 608 4.93 -9.38 12.69
C GLY A 608 5.55 -9.11 11.32
N ILE A 609 5.12 -9.88 10.33
CA ILE A 609 5.62 -9.84 8.95
C ILE A 609 5.63 -8.41 8.36
N ARG A 610 4.61 -7.59 8.67
CA ARG A 610 4.56 -6.18 8.22
C ARG A 610 5.63 -5.31 8.85
N ALA A 611 5.81 -5.41 10.17
CA ALA A 611 6.77 -4.58 10.87
C ALA A 611 8.20 -4.85 10.39
N GLN A 612 8.50 -6.12 10.12
CA GLN A 612 9.77 -6.54 9.49
C GLN A 612 9.97 -5.94 8.08
N ALA A 613 8.87 -5.65 7.38
CA ALA A 613 8.88 -4.97 6.09
C ALA A 613 8.76 -3.43 6.17
N GLY A 614 8.85 -2.84 7.36
CA GLY A 614 8.68 -1.40 7.56
C GLY A 614 7.24 -0.89 7.39
N ILE A 615 6.26 -1.78 7.23
CA ILE A 615 4.85 -1.46 7.00
C ILE A 615 4.06 -1.64 8.30
N ALA A 616 3.11 -0.75 8.53
CA ALA A 616 2.30 -0.80 9.74
C ALA A 616 0.96 -1.53 9.54
N PRO A 617 0.50 -2.31 10.52
CA PRO A 617 -0.88 -2.75 10.59
C PRO A 617 -1.80 -1.56 10.85
N LEU A 618 -3.09 -1.73 10.52
CA LEU A 618 -4.10 -0.75 10.92
C LEU A 618 -4.31 -0.75 12.43
N PRO A 619 -4.67 0.40 13.01
CA PRO A 619 -5.11 0.45 14.40
C PRO A 619 -6.25 -0.53 14.68
N LEU A 620 -6.31 -1.07 15.90
CA LEU A 620 -7.29 -2.07 16.28
C LEU A 620 -8.75 -1.63 16.04
N GLY A 621 -9.06 -0.34 16.24
CA GLY A 621 -10.37 0.22 15.95
C GLY A 621 -10.74 0.12 14.46
N TRP A 622 -9.80 0.41 13.56
CA TRP A 622 -10.00 0.24 12.12
C TRP A 622 -10.19 -1.23 11.73
N ARG A 623 -9.34 -2.13 12.23
CA ARG A 623 -9.48 -3.57 11.96
C ARG A 623 -10.84 -4.11 12.42
N THR A 624 -11.34 -3.63 13.55
CA THR A 624 -12.65 -4.01 14.09
C THR A 624 -13.80 -3.41 13.28
N ALA A 625 -13.69 -2.14 12.87
CA ALA A 625 -14.68 -1.49 12.01
C ALA A 625 -14.81 -2.21 10.65
N ILE A 626 -13.69 -2.58 10.03
CA ILE A 626 -13.65 -3.33 8.77
C ILE A 626 -14.29 -4.71 8.94
N ALA A 627 -13.82 -5.48 9.93
CA ALA A 627 -14.36 -6.81 10.21
C ALA A 627 -15.87 -6.79 10.41
N ASN A 628 -16.38 -5.87 11.23
CA ASN A 628 -17.81 -5.78 11.55
C ASN A 628 -18.67 -5.24 10.39
N THR A 629 -18.09 -4.46 9.48
CA THR A 629 -18.85 -3.86 8.37
C THR A 629 -18.93 -4.78 7.17
N PHE A 630 -17.81 -5.41 6.80
CA PHE A 630 -17.69 -6.14 5.54
C PHE A 630 -17.73 -7.67 5.69
N PHE A 631 -17.45 -8.19 6.89
CA PHE A 631 -17.32 -9.64 7.13
C PHE A 631 -18.19 -10.17 8.27
N GLY A 632 -18.79 -9.29 9.07
CA GLY A 632 -19.63 -9.64 10.22
C GLY A 632 -21.12 -9.41 9.97
N PHE A 633 -21.96 -10.18 10.66
CA PHE A 633 -23.42 -10.00 10.69
C PHE A 633 -23.83 -9.13 11.89
N ASP A 634 -23.35 -7.90 11.97
CA ASP A 634 -23.86 -6.94 12.96
C ASP A 634 -25.21 -6.38 12.49
N LYS A 635 -26.28 -6.62 13.27
CA LYS A 635 -27.64 -6.12 13.00
C LYS A 635 -27.67 -4.61 12.70
N LYS A 636 -26.73 -3.84 13.24
CA LYS A 636 -26.65 -2.39 13.03
C LYS A 636 -26.07 -2.00 11.68
N THR A 637 -25.18 -2.81 11.10
CA THR A 637 -24.53 -2.54 9.80
C THR A 637 -25.23 -3.27 8.66
N LEU A 638 -26.04 -4.30 8.94
CA LEU A 638 -26.86 -5.03 7.96
C LEU A 638 -27.63 -4.13 6.97
N PRO A 639 -28.23 -2.99 7.38
CA PRO A 639 -28.94 -2.12 6.44
C PRO A 639 -28.07 -1.51 5.35
N LEU A 640 -26.75 -1.43 5.55
CA LEU A 640 -25.82 -0.85 4.58
C LEU A 640 -25.57 -1.77 3.37
N GLN A 641 -25.84 -3.08 3.54
CA GLN A 641 -25.65 -4.12 2.52
C GLN A 641 -24.20 -4.18 1.97
N LEU A 642 -23.22 -3.98 2.84
CA LEU A 642 -21.79 -3.98 2.47
C LEU A 642 -21.05 -5.27 2.79
N PHE A 643 -21.73 -6.23 3.42
CA PHE A 643 -21.11 -7.52 3.72
C PHE A 643 -20.83 -8.27 2.41
N ILE A 644 -19.70 -8.96 2.36
CA ILE A 644 -19.35 -9.83 1.24
C ILE A 644 -20.29 -11.06 1.28
N GLN A 645 -21.21 -11.16 0.32
CA GLN A 645 -22.33 -12.11 0.32
C GLN A 645 -22.10 -13.34 -0.56
N ASN A 646 -22.76 -14.46 -0.22
CA ASN A 646 -23.06 -15.50 -1.20
C ASN A 646 -24.26 -15.10 -2.04
N GLY A 647 -24.35 -15.58 -3.28
CA GLY A 647 -25.63 -15.61 -4.00
C GLY A 647 -26.74 -16.13 -3.08
N MET A 648 -27.70 -15.24 -2.80
CA MET A 648 -28.82 -15.32 -1.84
C MET A 648 -28.51 -15.82 -0.41
N ALA A 649 -28.97 -15.05 0.59
CA ALA A 649 -29.19 -15.59 1.92
C ALA A 649 -30.13 -16.80 1.81
N THR A 650 -29.68 -17.98 2.24
CA THR A 650 -30.59 -19.11 2.37
C THR A 650 -31.50 -18.86 3.58
N SER A 651 -32.68 -19.45 3.62
CA SER A 651 -33.65 -19.26 4.72
C SER A 651 -33.09 -19.58 6.12
N ALA A 652 -31.94 -20.24 6.21
CA ALA A 652 -31.21 -20.52 7.44
C ALA A 652 -30.44 -19.31 8.01
N ASP A 653 -30.13 -18.31 7.17
CA ASP A 653 -29.28 -17.15 7.53
C ASP A 653 -30.10 -15.96 8.08
N LEU A 654 -31.43 -16.05 8.07
CA LEU A 654 -32.29 -15.06 8.70
C LEU A 654 -32.47 -15.40 10.18
N PRO A 655 -32.40 -14.42 11.10
CA PRO A 655 -32.68 -14.66 12.50
C PRO A 655 -34.07 -15.30 12.60
N THR A 656 -34.13 -16.54 13.06
CA THR A 656 -35.38 -17.23 13.33
C THR A 656 -36.13 -16.33 14.30
N ALA A 657 -37.23 -15.72 13.84
CA ALA A 657 -38.09 -14.96 14.72
C ALA A 657 -38.46 -15.90 15.88
N GLY A 658 -37.98 -15.58 17.09
CA GLY A 658 -38.19 -16.43 18.24
C GLY A 658 -39.67 -16.70 18.38
N VAL A 659 -40.07 -17.96 18.19
CA VAL A 659 -41.42 -18.40 18.49
C VAL A 659 -41.57 -18.27 20.00
N ALA A 660 -42.20 -17.20 20.44
CA ALA A 660 -42.61 -17.06 21.83
C ALA A 660 -43.73 -18.09 22.08
N ILE A 661 -43.34 -19.30 22.49
CA ILE A 661 -44.30 -20.28 23.00
C ILE A 661 -44.67 -19.84 24.42
N HIS A 662 -45.73 -19.05 24.55
CA HIS A 662 -46.38 -18.83 25.84
C HIS A 662 -47.06 -20.13 26.28
N LYS A 663 -46.68 -20.66 27.45
CA LYS A 663 -47.34 -21.80 28.07
C LYS A 663 -48.46 -21.32 29.01
N ALA A 664 -49.68 -21.55 28.54
CA ALA A 664 -50.95 -21.86 29.22
C ALA A 664 -51.50 -20.97 30.36
N GLY A 665 -52.74 -20.53 30.18
CA GLY A 665 -53.63 -20.02 31.23
C GLY A 665 -54.85 -19.34 30.62
N SER A 666 -56.02 -19.95 30.77
CA SER A 666 -57.38 -19.52 30.39
C SER A 666 -57.59 -18.06 30.00
N GLU A 667 -57.89 -17.80 28.72
CA GLU A 667 -59.14 -17.15 28.24
C GLU A 667 -59.10 -16.94 26.72
N LYS A 668 -60.26 -17.07 26.08
CA LYS A 668 -60.46 -17.05 24.63
C LYS A 668 -59.95 -15.75 23.99
N LYS A 669 -58.81 -15.79 23.30
CA LYS A 669 -58.49 -14.87 22.19
C LYS A 669 -57.96 -15.69 21.02
N GLN A 670 -58.64 -15.58 19.88
CA GLN A 670 -58.28 -16.24 18.62
C GLN A 670 -56.85 -15.88 18.21
N SER A 671 -55.99 -16.89 18.15
CA SER A 671 -54.62 -16.81 17.66
C SER A 671 -54.64 -16.74 16.13
N VAL A 672 -54.18 -15.63 15.57
CA VAL A 672 -53.94 -15.51 14.12
C VAL A 672 -52.71 -16.34 13.78
N LYS A 673 -52.89 -17.39 12.98
CA LYS A 673 -51.83 -18.28 12.50
C LYS A 673 -51.31 -17.75 11.17
N THR A 674 -50.19 -17.03 11.19
CA THR A 674 -49.48 -16.64 9.96
C THR A 674 -48.61 -17.81 9.52
N ILE A 675 -48.97 -18.45 8.41
CA ILE A 675 -48.14 -19.46 7.76
C ILE A 675 -47.23 -18.72 6.77
N ILE A 676 -45.93 -18.76 6.99
CA ILE A 676 -44.95 -18.22 6.03
C ILE A 676 -44.50 -19.39 5.16
N GLY A 677 -45.01 -19.44 3.93
CA GLY A 677 -44.54 -20.37 2.91
C GLY A 677 -43.37 -19.75 2.13
N TYR A 678 -42.25 -20.45 2.03
CA TYR A 678 -41.15 -20.11 1.13
C TYR A 678 -41.09 -21.14 0.01
N THR A 679 -41.07 -20.69 -1.24
CA THR A 679 -40.81 -21.54 -2.39
C THR A 679 -39.37 -21.31 -2.84
N ALA A 680 -38.50 -22.29 -2.58
CA ALA A 680 -37.14 -22.28 -3.11
C ALA A 680 -37.19 -22.66 -4.60
N GLY A 681 -36.61 -21.83 -5.49
CA GLY A 681 -36.40 -22.20 -6.90
C GLY A 681 -36.57 -21.12 -7.96
N GLY A 682 -36.96 -19.88 -7.62
CA GLY A 682 -37.13 -18.80 -8.61
C GLY A 682 -36.13 -17.64 -8.42
N PRO A 683 -35.80 -16.88 -9.49
CA PRO A 683 -34.86 -15.74 -9.46
C PRO A 683 -35.34 -14.55 -8.59
N ASN A 684 -36.57 -14.59 -8.07
CA ASN A 684 -37.12 -13.65 -7.11
C ASN A 684 -37.89 -14.41 -6.01
N PRO A 685 -37.33 -14.60 -4.80
CA PRO A 685 -38.09 -15.19 -3.70
C PRO A 685 -39.24 -14.24 -3.32
N THR A 686 -40.47 -14.65 -3.59
CA THR A 686 -41.67 -13.89 -3.25
C THR A 686 -42.21 -14.41 -1.93
N VAL A 687 -42.22 -13.57 -0.89
CA VAL A 687 -42.88 -13.90 0.39
C VAL A 687 -44.36 -13.60 0.22
N THR A 688 -45.18 -14.64 0.11
CA THR A 688 -46.64 -14.49 -0.02
C THR A 688 -47.27 -14.65 1.37
N TYR A 689 -47.92 -13.60 1.86
CA TYR A 689 -48.74 -13.68 3.06
C TYR A 689 -50.17 -14.01 2.65
N SER A 690 -50.72 -15.14 3.09
CA SER A 690 -52.16 -15.38 2.95
C SER A 690 -52.89 -14.67 4.08
N THR A 691 -53.77 -13.73 3.72
CA THR A 691 -54.71 -13.12 4.68
C THR A 691 -55.90 -14.06 4.90
N ILE A 692 -56.26 -14.29 6.17
CA ILE A 692 -57.58 -14.82 6.52
C ILE A 692 -58.62 -13.73 6.20
N ALA A 693 -59.75 -14.13 5.61
CA ALA A 693 -60.81 -13.24 5.14
C ALA A 693 -61.24 -12.19 6.20
N GLY A 694 -61.30 -10.91 5.80
CA GLY A 694 -61.96 -9.85 6.57
C GLY A 694 -61.07 -8.76 7.21
N LYS A 695 -59.78 -8.64 6.88
CA LYS A 695 -58.95 -7.50 7.33
C LYS A 695 -58.20 -6.81 6.17
N PRO A 696 -57.97 -5.48 6.27
CA PRO A 696 -57.25 -4.73 5.24
C PRO A 696 -55.81 -5.26 5.09
N PRO A 697 -55.26 -5.24 3.86
CA PRO A 697 -53.96 -5.84 3.58
C PRO A 697 -52.85 -5.12 4.34
N VAL A 698 -52.02 -5.90 5.05
CA VAL A 698 -50.77 -5.41 5.62
C VAL A 698 -49.78 -5.21 4.47
N THR A 699 -49.17 -4.03 4.43
CA THR A 699 -48.18 -3.62 3.43
C THR A 699 -47.08 -4.67 3.29
N THR A 700 -46.99 -5.29 2.11
CA THR A 700 -45.92 -6.24 1.74
C THR A 700 -44.57 -5.53 1.81
N ILE A 701 -43.69 -5.94 2.75
CA ILE A 701 -42.28 -5.53 2.73
C ILE A 701 -41.53 -6.51 1.84
N THR A 702 -41.48 -6.23 0.54
CA THR A 702 -40.63 -6.93 -0.41
C THR A 702 -39.22 -6.34 -0.33
N THR A 703 -38.43 -6.73 0.67
CA THR A 703 -36.97 -6.51 0.59
C THR A 703 -36.36 -7.64 -0.22
N ALA A 704 -36.64 -7.68 -1.52
CA ALA A 704 -35.74 -8.35 -2.45
C ALA A 704 -34.38 -7.64 -2.29
N ARG A 705 -33.37 -8.35 -1.78
CA ARG A 705 -31.99 -7.85 -1.81
C ARG A 705 -31.51 -7.93 -3.25
N THR A 706 -31.88 -6.93 -4.02
CA THR A 706 -31.52 -6.74 -5.42
C THR A 706 -30.02 -6.44 -5.50
N GLY A 707 -29.18 -7.45 -5.71
CA GLY A 707 -27.74 -7.21 -5.85
C GLY A 707 -26.92 -8.41 -6.35
N CYS A 708 -27.02 -9.55 -5.68
CA CYS A 708 -26.26 -10.76 -6.06
C CYS A 708 -27.21 -11.76 -6.73
N VAL A 709 -27.12 -11.91 -8.05
CA VAL A 709 -27.86 -12.92 -8.80
C VAL A 709 -27.03 -14.21 -8.80
N ASN A 710 -27.64 -15.37 -8.53
CA ASN A 710 -26.93 -16.65 -8.53
C ASN A 710 -26.20 -16.88 -9.87
N GLY A 711 -24.93 -17.30 -9.80
CA GLY A 711 -24.08 -17.51 -10.97
C GLY A 711 -23.56 -16.23 -11.62
N GLN A 712 -23.81 -15.06 -11.02
CA GLN A 712 -23.22 -13.78 -11.41
C GLN A 712 -22.50 -13.14 -10.22
N GLY A 713 -21.32 -12.57 -10.48
CA GLY A 713 -20.46 -11.97 -9.47
C GLY A 713 -19.00 -12.04 -9.91
N LEU A 714 -18.12 -11.48 -9.08
CA LEU A 714 -16.67 -11.60 -9.26
C LEU A 714 -16.18 -13.04 -9.21
#